data_AF-A0AAW2VXG4-F1
#
_entry.id   AF-A0AAW2VXG4-F1
#
_cell.length_a   1.000
_cell.length_b   1.000
_cell.length_c   1.000
_cell.angle_alpha   90.00
_cell.angle_beta   90.00
_cell.angle_gamma   90.00
#
_symmetry.space_group_name_H-M   'P 1'
#
loop_
_entity.id
_entity.type
_entity.pdbx_description
1 polymer ?
#
loop_
_entity_poly.entity_id
_entity_poly.type
_entity_poly.pdbx_seq_one_letter_code
_entity_poly.pdbx_strand_id
1 'polypeptide(L)'
;MASIDMDNVLTDMDGKVKSMIKLIEEDADSFARRAEMYYKKRPELMKMVEEFYRAYRALAERYNHATGELRHAHRTIAQAFPDQVPFELVEDSPSRSSGEDPNTPEIKHPGHALFDADDMAENARVLSTSDPERGMRKRGLKQLHEMFGGKVAAESSKSTNGRGRTDPEQERDREERFHNELQQLAIQYQNLKEKILEETERAGKAESEAQGLKKALADMQAEKEDVFLQYQQCLAKLSKIEEELNNAQKDSSRLNEKASRAEIEVHTMREALIQLEAEKNAGLVEHNEYLQKISHLEAMASQLQEDKTGLDNRANEAESQAQILKDAMSRLELEKEASLHQYRQCLGKISDLENVISVMEDEARLLKKQAERAETEVSELKKSLADLNEEKEASALQYKCCLETISKLEKEISSAKDDVERLNNEVVIGTSKLKTAEEKCNLLEMSNQSLRVEADNLVKKIAKKDQELSKKQEELEKLHFCMQEEHLRYAQVEAALQTLQDLQSQSQEDRRALALELQNMLLTLKDMEISKNGLEKEIQQIRDENQSLSQTNLSSAISMENMQNEILSLREIKERLENEVSHHMIISLNTSYQTLVEQVEAAGLNPKCIGTSLKSLQDENSRLRQVCEEGSNEKAILSKKLENVEELLNKKLYVESSLSDLNSELESSCEKVKALQESCQFLHGEKATLVAEKASLLSQLQAMTENMHTLLEKNAVLENSLSTAKVELEGLSEKSKGLREICELLKNERSHLLTERGNLVLKLENVERRLESLEKRFTGLEDKCADLEKKGSHALPSGKTQGFLRCGKARKNKLPAPKRDQVGWTGKPD
;
A
#
# COMPACT_ATOMS: atom_id res chain seq x y z
N MET A 1 -9.17 -18.84 44.56
CA MET A 1 -7.82 -18.25 44.74
C MET A 1 -7.20 -17.84 43.41
N ALA A 2 -6.85 -18.76 42.51
CA ALA A 2 -6.09 -18.46 41.27
C ALA A 2 -6.53 -17.24 40.43
N SER A 3 -7.83 -16.92 40.35
CA SER A 3 -8.32 -15.73 39.62
C SER A 3 -7.80 -14.40 40.17
N ILE A 4 -7.55 -14.32 41.49
CA ILE A 4 -7.12 -13.09 42.18
C ILE A 4 -5.65 -12.77 41.88
N ASP A 5 -4.82 -13.78 41.60
CA ASP A 5 -3.40 -13.57 41.28
C ASP A 5 -3.21 -13.01 39.86
N MET A 6 -4.10 -13.32 38.91
CA MET A 6 -3.96 -12.90 37.52
C MET A 6 -4.22 -11.40 37.34
N ASP A 7 -5.29 -10.87 37.94
CA ASP A 7 -5.63 -9.44 37.87
C ASP A 7 -4.55 -8.56 38.53
N ASN A 8 -3.97 -9.03 39.63
CA ASN A 8 -2.85 -8.35 40.29
C ASN A 8 -1.59 -8.30 39.41
N VAL A 9 -1.26 -9.40 38.70
CA VAL A 9 -0.12 -9.44 37.75
C VAL A 9 -0.37 -8.55 36.54
N LEU A 10 -1.59 -8.53 35.99
CA LEU A 10 -1.96 -7.63 34.89
C LEU A 10 -1.86 -6.16 35.31
N THR A 11 -2.30 -5.82 36.51
CA THR A 11 -2.25 -4.44 37.05
C THR A 11 -0.80 -3.98 37.28
N ASP A 12 0.09 -4.84 37.78
CA ASP A 12 1.52 -4.55 37.91
C ASP A 12 2.22 -4.36 36.54
N MET A 13 1.88 -5.16 35.53
CA MET A 13 2.40 -4.99 34.18
C MET A 13 1.92 -3.69 33.51
N ASP A 14 0.62 -3.36 33.63
CA ASP A 14 0.05 -2.10 33.14
C ASP A 14 0.69 -0.87 33.82
N GLY A 15 0.92 -0.94 35.14
CA GLY A 15 1.65 0.10 35.88
C GLY A 15 3.08 0.32 35.37
N LYS A 16 3.79 -0.76 34.99
CA LYS A 16 5.13 -0.68 34.40
C LYS A 16 5.12 -0.11 32.99
N VAL A 17 4.19 -0.52 32.13
CA VAL A 17 4.01 0.05 30.79
C VAL A 17 3.70 1.55 30.85
N LYS A 18 2.81 1.98 31.75
CA LYS A 18 2.50 3.41 31.97
C LYS A 18 3.69 4.22 32.49
N SER A 19 4.57 3.60 33.29
CA SER A 19 5.84 4.21 33.73
C SER A 19 6.86 4.34 32.59
N MET A 20 6.93 3.37 31.68
CA MET A 20 7.78 3.42 30.50
C MET A 20 7.32 4.49 29.50
N ILE A 21 6.02 4.63 29.28
CA ILE A 21 5.42 5.64 28.39
C ILE A 21 5.72 7.06 28.90
N LYS A 22 5.52 7.31 30.20
CA LYS A 22 5.87 8.60 30.85
C LYS A 22 7.36 8.97 30.72
N LEU A 23 8.24 7.99 30.53
CA LEU A 23 9.67 8.23 30.31
C LEU A 23 10.02 8.69 28.87
N ILE A 24 9.02 8.73 27.98
CA ILE A 24 9.13 9.06 26.55
C ILE A 24 8.32 10.33 26.23
N GLU A 25 7.18 10.54 26.90
CA GLU A 25 6.24 11.65 26.67
C GLU A 25 6.58 12.97 27.39
N GLU A 26 7.76 13.11 27.99
CA GLU A 26 8.13 14.27 28.81
C GLU A 26 8.23 15.57 27.98
N ASP A 27 7.47 16.60 28.39
CA ASP A 27 7.28 17.84 27.61
C ASP A 27 8.60 18.58 27.32
N ALA A 28 8.91 18.70 26.03
CA ALA A 28 10.10 19.37 25.54
C ALA A 28 9.76 20.36 24.42
N ASP A 29 9.93 21.66 24.71
CA ASP A 29 9.64 22.82 23.86
C ASP A 29 10.40 22.84 22.52
N SER A 30 11.42 21.99 22.36
CA SER A 30 12.19 21.90 21.11
C SER A 30 12.64 20.47 20.82
N PHE A 31 12.74 20.15 19.53
CA PHE A 31 13.20 18.85 19.04
C PHE A 31 14.59 18.47 19.57
N ALA A 32 15.51 19.44 19.67
CA ALA A 32 16.85 19.23 20.21
C ALA A 32 16.81 18.79 21.69
N ARG A 33 15.98 19.43 22.52
CA ARG A 33 15.77 19.02 23.92
C ARG A 33 15.12 17.64 24.02
N ARG A 34 14.14 17.35 23.15
CA ARG A 34 13.47 16.03 23.10
C ARG A 34 14.46 14.91 22.77
N ALA A 35 15.35 15.13 21.81
CA ALA A 35 16.42 14.19 21.47
C ALA A 35 17.44 14.03 22.61
N GLU A 36 17.87 15.12 23.25
CA GLU A 36 18.81 15.09 24.38
C GLU A 36 18.22 14.31 25.58
N MET A 37 16.95 14.57 25.92
CA MET A 37 16.24 13.85 26.98
C MET A 37 16.04 12.37 26.63
N TYR A 38 15.66 12.05 25.39
CA TYR A 38 15.57 10.66 24.93
C TYR A 38 16.89 9.90 25.13
N TYR A 39 18.04 10.48 24.73
CA TYR A 39 19.34 9.82 24.92
C TYR A 39 19.74 9.68 26.39
N LYS A 40 19.35 10.62 27.27
CA LYS A 40 19.53 10.51 28.73
C LYS A 40 18.62 9.45 29.37
N LYS A 41 17.39 9.30 28.88
CA LYS A 41 16.38 8.35 29.40
C LYS A 41 16.47 6.94 28.81
N ARG A 42 17.12 6.77 27.66
CA ARG A 42 17.31 5.48 26.97
C ARG A 42 17.85 4.34 27.86
N PRO A 43 18.80 4.54 28.80
CA PRO A 43 19.26 3.46 29.69
C PRO A 43 18.22 3.04 30.73
N GLU A 44 17.48 3.99 31.30
CA GLU A 44 16.38 3.74 32.23
C GLU A 44 15.22 3.00 31.54
N LEU A 45 14.89 3.39 30.30
CA LEU A 45 13.89 2.71 29.48
C LEU A 45 14.31 1.28 29.14
N MET A 46 15.55 1.07 28.68
CA MET A 46 16.05 -0.26 28.32
C MET A 46 16.00 -1.22 29.52
N LYS A 47 16.37 -0.75 30.70
CA LYS A 47 16.28 -1.54 31.94
C LYS A 47 14.85 -1.97 32.25
N MET A 48 13.86 -1.08 32.12
CA MET A 48 12.45 -1.44 32.31
C MET A 48 11.95 -2.44 31.25
N VAL A 49 12.38 -2.32 29.99
CA VAL A 49 12.08 -3.30 28.93
C VAL A 49 12.65 -4.69 29.27
N GLU A 50 13.89 -4.76 29.74
CA GLU A 50 14.52 -6.03 30.16
C GLU A 50 13.79 -6.67 31.36
N GLU A 51 13.42 -5.88 32.37
CA GLU A 51 12.68 -6.36 33.54
C GLU A 51 11.27 -6.83 33.17
N PHE A 52 10.59 -6.13 32.27
CA PHE A 52 9.29 -6.52 31.71
C PHE A 52 9.38 -7.83 30.90
N TYR A 53 10.37 -7.97 30.03
CA TYR A 53 10.59 -9.19 29.25
C TYR A 53 10.90 -10.41 30.14
N ARG A 54 11.71 -10.23 31.20
CA ARG A 54 11.97 -11.28 32.20
C ARG A 54 10.70 -11.70 32.95
N ALA A 55 9.86 -10.73 33.34
CA ALA A 55 8.58 -11.01 34.01
C ALA A 55 7.58 -11.76 33.09
N TYR A 56 7.43 -11.31 31.84
CA TYR A 56 6.58 -11.98 30.85
C TYR A 56 7.06 -13.42 30.58
N ARG A 57 8.37 -13.63 30.44
CA ARG A 57 8.95 -14.96 30.25
C ARG A 57 8.67 -15.90 31.42
N ALA A 58 8.88 -15.45 32.65
CA ALA A 58 8.58 -16.24 33.84
C ALA A 58 7.08 -16.58 33.98
N LEU A 59 6.19 -15.68 33.53
CA LEU A 59 4.75 -15.94 33.47
C LEU A 59 4.40 -17.00 32.41
N ALA A 60 4.99 -16.93 31.22
CA ALA A 60 4.80 -17.93 30.17
C ALA A 60 5.35 -19.32 30.57
N GLU A 61 6.49 -19.37 31.25
CA GLU A 61 7.08 -20.60 31.80
C GLU A 61 6.15 -21.22 32.88
N ARG A 62 5.56 -20.41 33.77
CA ARG A 62 4.54 -20.85 34.74
C ARG A 62 3.24 -21.31 34.08
N TYR A 63 2.77 -20.64 33.03
CA TYR A 63 1.57 -21.04 32.29
C TYR A 63 1.77 -22.41 31.63
N ASN A 64 2.88 -22.58 30.88
CA ASN A 64 3.23 -23.86 30.24
C ASN A 64 3.33 -25.01 31.25
N HIS A 65 3.87 -24.76 32.44
CA HIS A 65 3.91 -25.74 33.53
C HIS A 65 2.50 -26.14 33.98
N ALA A 66 1.62 -25.16 34.26
CA ALA A 66 0.23 -25.42 34.68
C ALA A 66 -0.60 -26.14 33.61
N THR A 67 -0.46 -25.79 32.32
CA THR A 67 -1.12 -26.52 31.21
C THR A 67 -0.50 -27.90 30.98
N GLY A 68 0.75 -28.12 31.40
CA GLY A 68 1.39 -29.44 31.45
C GLY A 68 0.77 -30.32 32.54
N GLU A 69 0.68 -29.79 33.77
CA GLU A 69 0.06 -30.47 34.91
C GLU A 69 -1.42 -30.77 34.67
N LEU A 70 -2.20 -29.83 34.12
CA LEU A 70 -3.60 -30.04 33.78
C LEU A 70 -3.80 -31.17 32.76
N ARG A 71 -2.96 -31.22 31.71
CA ARG A 71 -2.98 -32.33 30.73
C ARG A 71 -2.54 -33.65 31.34
N HIS A 72 -1.62 -33.64 32.31
CA HIS A 72 -1.27 -34.84 33.06
C HIS A 72 -2.42 -35.30 33.97
N ALA A 73 -3.11 -34.39 34.65
CA ALA A 73 -4.27 -34.70 35.49
C ALA A 73 -5.43 -35.27 34.66
N HIS A 74 -5.75 -34.67 33.50
CA HIS A 74 -6.76 -35.20 32.59
C HIS A 74 -6.41 -36.63 32.11
N ARG A 75 -5.13 -36.89 31.78
CA ARG A 75 -4.67 -38.24 31.42
C ARG A 75 -4.83 -39.24 32.58
N THR A 76 -4.49 -38.84 33.80
CA THR A 76 -4.65 -39.68 35.00
C THR A 76 -6.12 -39.96 35.30
N ILE A 77 -7.01 -38.98 35.15
CA ILE A 77 -8.47 -39.14 35.33
C ILE A 77 -9.05 -40.08 34.27
N ALA A 78 -8.67 -39.93 33.00
CA ALA A 78 -9.10 -40.82 31.91
C ALA A 78 -8.59 -42.27 32.08
N GLN A 79 -7.43 -42.46 32.71
CA GLN A 79 -6.95 -43.80 33.08
C GLN A 79 -7.66 -44.38 34.32
N ALA A 80 -8.24 -43.55 35.18
CA ALA A 80 -8.97 -43.99 36.38
C ALA A 80 -10.44 -44.31 36.11
N PHE A 81 -11.08 -43.66 35.12
CA PHE A 81 -12.51 -43.81 34.82
C PHE A 81 -12.77 -43.86 33.30
N PRO A 82 -12.63 -45.05 32.65
CA PRO A 82 -12.74 -45.17 31.19
C PRO A 82 -14.14 -44.89 30.62
N ASP A 83 -15.21 -45.19 31.38
CA ASP A 83 -16.57 -45.32 30.83
C ASP A 83 -17.42 -44.04 30.89
N GLN A 84 -16.88 -42.91 31.37
CA GLN A 84 -17.64 -41.66 31.56
C GLN A 84 -16.87 -40.38 31.17
N VAL A 85 -16.89 -40.05 29.87
CA VAL A 85 -17.37 -38.75 29.30
C VAL A 85 -16.86 -38.62 27.84
N PRO A 86 -17.72 -38.27 26.85
CA PRO A 86 -17.28 -38.15 25.45
C PRO A 86 -16.64 -36.82 25.03
N PHE A 87 -16.09 -36.87 23.80
CA PHE A 87 -15.97 -35.82 22.78
C PHE A 87 -14.65 -35.03 22.56
N GLU A 88 -14.27 -35.06 21.28
CA GLU A 88 -13.60 -34.06 20.44
C GLU A 88 -12.68 -33.00 21.08
N LEU A 89 -11.36 -33.21 20.90
CA LEU A 89 -10.54 -32.25 20.15
C LEU A 89 -9.57 -33.03 19.24
N VAL A 90 -9.88 -33.08 17.95
CA VAL A 90 -8.92 -33.49 16.91
C VAL A 90 -8.42 -32.22 16.22
N GLU A 91 -7.19 -31.82 16.52
CA GLU A 91 -6.38 -31.08 15.54
C GLU A 91 -4.88 -31.28 15.78
N ASP A 92 -4.14 -31.26 14.67
CA ASP A 92 -2.69 -31.20 14.49
C ASP A 92 -1.76 -32.08 15.34
N SER A 93 -1.26 -33.13 14.69
CA SER A 93 0.04 -33.75 14.98
C SER A 93 0.79 -34.09 13.68
N PRO A 94 1.80 -33.30 13.28
CA PRO A 94 2.73 -33.67 12.22
C PRO A 94 4.08 -34.20 12.75
N SER A 95 4.67 -35.16 12.02
CA SER A 95 6.11 -35.52 12.01
C SER A 95 6.66 -36.58 12.98
N ARG A 96 6.40 -37.86 12.66
CA ARG A 96 7.39 -38.79 12.05
C ARG A 96 8.76 -39.05 12.76
N SER A 97 8.85 -40.18 13.48
CA SER A 97 9.97 -41.17 13.39
C SER A 97 9.50 -42.53 13.95
N SER A 98 9.29 -43.58 13.15
CA SER A 98 10.31 -44.53 12.67
C SER A 98 10.88 -45.42 13.80
N GLY A 99 10.36 -46.64 13.93
CA GLY A 99 10.85 -47.64 14.91
C GLY A 99 10.05 -48.96 14.92
N GLU A 100 10.44 -49.89 14.04
CA GLU A 100 10.38 -51.37 14.15
C GLU A 100 9.10 -52.10 14.62
N ASP A 101 8.53 -52.89 13.69
CA ASP A 101 7.70 -54.10 13.91
C ASP A 101 8.66 -55.30 14.17
N PRO A 102 8.28 -56.40 14.89
CA PRO A 102 7.40 -57.40 14.26
C PRO A 102 6.51 -58.29 15.19
N ASN A 103 5.50 -58.90 14.54
CA ASN A 103 5.01 -60.29 14.74
C ASN A 103 3.99 -60.66 15.86
N THR A 104 2.72 -60.69 15.45
CA THR A 104 1.76 -61.85 15.53
C THR A 104 1.26 -62.36 16.91
N PRO A 105 0.15 -63.16 16.96
CA PRO A 105 -0.85 -63.03 18.04
C PRO A 105 -0.97 -64.26 18.97
N GLU A 106 -1.76 -64.12 20.05
CA GLU A 106 -2.34 -65.27 20.74
C GLU A 106 -3.81 -65.07 21.16
N ILE A 107 -4.60 -66.15 21.06
CA ILE A 107 -6.01 -66.24 21.46
C ILE A 107 -6.08 -66.96 22.82
N LYS A 108 -6.84 -66.44 23.81
CA LYS A 108 -7.34 -67.22 24.97
C LYS A 108 -8.54 -66.57 25.71
N HIS A 109 -9.71 -67.20 25.58
CA HIS A 109 -10.66 -67.49 26.70
C HIS A 109 -10.55 -69.01 26.99
N PRO A 110 -11.15 -69.64 28.06
CA PRO A 110 -12.03 -69.19 29.17
C PRO A 110 -11.25 -69.09 30.52
N GLY A 111 -11.82 -69.01 31.74
CA GLY A 111 -13.21 -68.93 32.25
C GLY A 111 -13.60 -70.06 33.24
N HIS A 112 -14.90 -70.16 33.61
CA HIS A 112 -15.56 -71.08 34.57
C HIS A 112 -15.37 -70.86 36.10
N ALA A 113 -16.35 -71.39 36.85
CA ALA A 113 -16.43 -71.64 38.32
C ALA A 113 -16.73 -70.44 39.27
N LEU A 114 -17.45 -70.57 40.40
CA LEU A 114 -18.42 -71.59 40.92
C LEU A 114 -19.12 -71.02 42.20
N PHE A 115 -20.13 -71.73 42.74
CA PHE A 115 -20.87 -71.51 44.02
C PHE A 115 -21.94 -70.40 43.98
N ASP A 116 -23.18 -70.47 44.52
CA ASP A 116 -23.97 -71.33 45.46
C ASP A 116 -24.51 -70.39 46.57
N ALA A 117 -25.72 -70.51 47.15
CA ALA A 117 -26.88 -71.38 46.88
C ALA A 117 -28.17 -70.77 47.53
N ASP A 118 -29.33 -71.35 47.20
CA ASP A 118 -30.62 -71.37 47.93
C ASP A 118 -31.36 -70.02 48.22
N ASP A 119 -32.69 -69.98 48.44
CA ASP A 119 -33.66 -71.07 48.68
C ASP A 119 -35.07 -70.80 48.07
N MET A 120 -35.72 -71.89 47.63
CA MET A 120 -37.18 -72.23 47.51
C MET A 120 -38.31 -71.16 47.59
N ALA A 121 -39.53 -71.33 47.01
CA ALA A 121 -40.13 -72.27 46.04
C ALA A 121 -41.53 -71.70 45.60
N GLU A 122 -41.98 -71.79 44.33
CA GLU A 122 -42.90 -72.81 43.76
C GLU A 122 -44.37 -72.81 44.30
N ASN A 123 -45.45 -73.05 43.54
CA ASN A 123 -45.92 -72.62 42.20
C ASN A 123 -47.44 -72.97 42.05
N ALA A 124 -48.13 -72.27 41.14
CA ALA A 124 -49.17 -72.78 40.20
C ALA A 124 -50.41 -73.62 40.62
N ARG A 125 -51.58 -73.20 40.09
CA ARG A 125 -52.64 -74.04 39.40
C ARG A 125 -53.51 -75.00 40.26
N VAL A 126 -54.71 -75.48 39.86
CA VAL A 126 -55.83 -75.04 38.98
C VAL A 126 -57.06 -75.99 39.20
N LEU A 127 -58.30 -75.49 39.06
CA LEU A 127 -59.61 -76.20 38.89
C LEU A 127 -60.05 -77.40 39.80
N SER A 128 -61.24 -77.21 40.42
CA SER A 128 -62.45 -78.08 40.35
C SER A 128 -62.72 -79.31 41.25
N THR A 129 -64.04 -79.51 41.46
CA THR A 129 -64.85 -80.74 41.73
C THR A 129 -65.15 -81.29 43.16
N SER A 130 -66.45 -81.61 43.34
CA SER A 130 -67.12 -82.71 44.09
C SER A 130 -67.35 -82.70 45.63
N ASP A 131 -68.66 -82.69 45.97
CA ASP A 131 -69.39 -83.35 47.08
C ASP A 131 -69.40 -84.91 46.94
N PRO A 132 -70.00 -85.73 47.85
CA PRO A 132 -70.12 -85.70 49.32
C PRO A 132 -70.01 -87.12 50.01
N GLU A 133 -70.21 -87.23 51.34
CA GLU A 133 -70.60 -88.51 52.02
C GLU A 133 -71.58 -88.32 53.22
N ARG A 134 -72.05 -89.43 53.89
CA ARG A 134 -73.50 -89.59 54.09
C ARG A 134 -74.01 -90.54 55.23
N GLY A 135 -73.24 -90.89 56.27
CA GLY A 135 -73.63 -91.92 57.27
C GLY A 135 -73.56 -91.52 58.77
N MET A 136 -74.37 -92.06 59.70
CA MET A 136 -75.33 -93.19 59.61
C MET A 136 -76.46 -93.19 60.69
N ARG A 137 -77.69 -93.58 60.27
CA ARG A 137 -78.75 -94.33 61.03
C ARG A 137 -79.44 -93.57 62.22
N LYS A 138 -80.70 -93.87 62.63
CA LYS A 138 -81.71 -94.89 62.22
C LYS A 138 -83.16 -94.39 62.53
N ARG A 139 -84.19 -95.12 62.05
CA ARG A 139 -85.64 -94.82 62.22
C ARG A 139 -86.24 -95.44 63.50
N GLY A 140 -87.39 -94.93 63.97
CA GLY A 140 -88.28 -95.60 64.95
C GLY A 140 -89.68 -94.96 65.01
N LEU A 141 -90.74 -95.76 65.27
CA LEU A 141 -92.15 -95.31 65.34
C LEU A 141 -93.01 -96.32 66.13
N LYS A 142 -94.14 -95.83 66.69
CA LYS A 142 -95.34 -96.56 67.20
C LYS A 142 -95.33 -97.31 68.56
N GLN A 143 -96.32 -96.93 69.38
CA GLN A 143 -97.40 -97.77 69.95
C GLN A 143 -97.14 -98.72 71.15
N LEU A 144 -97.93 -98.54 72.22
CA LEU A 144 -98.51 -99.61 73.07
C LEU A 144 -99.79 -99.11 73.79
N HIS A 145 -100.67 -100.02 74.22
CA HIS A 145 -101.90 -99.73 74.98
C HIS A 145 -102.36 -100.96 75.79
N GLU A 146 -103.14 -100.70 76.86
CA GLU A 146 -104.23 -101.53 77.43
C GLU A 146 -104.03 -102.72 78.42
N MET A 147 -105.05 -102.84 79.30
CA MET A 147 -105.52 -103.96 80.16
C MET A 147 -104.62 -104.45 81.34
N PHE A 148 -105.15 -104.87 82.50
CA PHE A 148 -106.51 -105.21 83.00
C PHE A 148 -106.89 -104.35 84.24
N GLY A 149 -108.05 -104.43 84.94
CA GLY A 149 -109.23 -105.33 84.93
C GLY A 149 -109.22 -106.37 86.08
N GLY A 150 -110.31 -106.70 86.80
CA GLY A 150 -111.70 -106.19 86.84
C GLY A 150 -112.66 -107.13 87.64
N LYS A 151 -113.93 -106.74 87.84
CA LYS A 151 -115.04 -107.44 88.57
C LYS A 151 -114.98 -107.43 90.13
N VAL A 152 -116.02 -107.66 90.95
CA VAL A 152 -117.53 -107.54 90.94
C VAL A 152 -118.17 -108.66 91.80
N ALA A 153 -119.14 -108.27 92.65
CA ALA A 153 -120.23 -109.05 93.29
C ALA A 153 -120.00 -109.99 94.51
N ALA A 154 -121.09 -110.09 95.29
CA ALA A 154 -121.59 -111.25 96.05
C ALA A 154 -120.88 -111.73 97.35
N GLU A 155 -121.58 -112.24 98.39
CA GLU A 155 -122.96 -112.00 98.87
C GLU A 155 -123.20 -112.65 100.26
N SER A 156 -124.19 -112.14 101.01
CA SER A 156 -125.17 -112.90 101.82
C SER A 156 -124.79 -113.72 103.08
N SER A 157 -125.74 -113.72 104.03
CA SER A 157 -126.09 -114.83 104.97
C SER A 157 -125.24 -115.01 106.26
N LYS A 158 -125.74 -115.54 107.41
CA LYS A 158 -127.11 -115.96 107.84
C LYS A 158 -127.13 -116.27 109.37
N SER A 159 -128.33 -116.54 109.93
CA SER A 159 -128.60 -117.49 111.06
C SER A 159 -128.18 -117.10 112.51
N THR A 160 -128.79 -117.60 113.62
CA THR A 160 -130.12 -118.21 113.92
C THR A 160 -130.38 -118.30 115.45
N ASN A 161 -131.66 -118.38 115.88
CA ASN A 161 -132.19 -118.98 117.14
C ASN A 161 -131.79 -118.36 118.52
N GLY A 162 -132.55 -118.50 119.63
CA GLY A 162 -133.97 -118.92 119.78
C GLY A 162 -134.43 -119.31 121.22
N ARG A 163 -135.70 -118.98 121.56
CA ARG A 163 -136.73 -119.82 122.26
C ARG A 163 -136.61 -120.28 123.75
N GLY A 164 -137.38 -119.62 124.65
CA GLY A 164 -138.45 -120.28 125.46
C GLY A 164 -138.32 -120.44 127.00
N ARG A 165 -139.47 -120.81 127.64
CA ARG A 165 -139.73 -121.25 129.06
C ARG A 165 -139.88 -120.16 130.16
N THR A 166 -140.68 -120.30 131.24
CA THR A 166 -142.04 -120.88 131.54
C THR A 166 -142.50 -120.46 132.96
N ASP A 167 -143.79 -120.64 133.28
CA ASP A 167 -144.45 -120.67 134.63
C ASP A 167 -143.87 -121.81 135.55
N PRO A 168 -144.27 -122.07 136.86
CA PRO A 168 -145.59 -121.82 137.49
C PRO A 168 -145.72 -121.58 139.04
N GLU A 169 -146.98 -121.36 139.46
CA GLU A 169 -147.74 -121.73 140.69
C GLU A 169 -147.08 -122.15 142.03
N GLN A 170 -147.59 -121.60 143.16
CA GLN A 170 -148.37 -122.28 144.24
C GLN A 170 -148.97 -121.21 145.19
N GLU A 171 -150.24 -121.24 145.68
CA GLU A 171 -150.98 -122.19 146.57
C GLU A 171 -150.41 -122.25 148.02
N ARG A 172 -151.16 -122.14 149.14
CA ARG A 172 -152.60 -121.95 149.48
C ARG A 172 -152.71 -120.79 150.52
N ASP A 173 -153.79 -120.42 151.22
CA ASP A 173 -155.04 -121.04 151.77
C ASP A 173 -155.93 -119.84 152.29
N ARG A 174 -157.23 -119.88 152.64
CA ARG A 174 -158.31 -120.89 152.78
C ARG A 174 -159.70 -120.19 152.66
N GLU A 175 -160.79 -120.90 152.96
CA GLU A 175 -162.18 -120.44 153.19
C GLU A 175 -162.29 -119.40 154.35
N GLU A 176 -163.35 -118.58 154.55
CA GLU A 176 -164.78 -118.92 154.62
C GLU A 176 -165.80 -117.76 154.39
N ARG A 177 -166.93 -118.14 153.77
CA ARG A 177 -168.33 -117.71 154.06
C ARG A 177 -168.78 -116.22 153.99
N PHE A 178 -169.36 -115.89 152.82
CA PHE A 178 -170.74 -115.37 152.67
C PHE A 178 -171.19 -113.95 153.10
N HIS A 179 -170.39 -113.08 153.72
CA HIS A 179 -170.86 -111.69 153.96
C HIS A 179 -169.85 -110.53 153.92
N ASN A 180 -168.69 -110.72 153.29
CA ASN A 180 -167.71 -109.65 153.05
C ASN A 180 -167.17 -109.69 151.61
N GLU A 181 -166.24 -108.78 151.30
CA GLU A 181 -165.42 -108.75 150.08
C GLU A 181 -166.02 -108.21 148.77
N LEU A 182 -167.21 -107.62 148.81
CA LEU A 182 -167.59 -106.57 147.83
C LEU A 182 -166.59 -105.39 147.79
N GLN A 183 -165.70 -105.31 148.78
CA GLN A 183 -164.57 -104.38 148.89
C GLN A 183 -163.30 -104.85 148.14
N GLN A 184 -163.05 -106.16 147.97
CA GLN A 184 -161.91 -106.66 147.17
C GLN A 184 -162.05 -106.30 145.69
N LEU A 185 -163.27 -106.37 145.16
CA LEU A 185 -163.54 -106.05 143.75
C LEU A 185 -163.18 -104.59 143.41
N ALA A 186 -163.33 -103.67 144.38
CA ALA A 186 -162.89 -102.28 144.26
C ALA A 186 -161.35 -102.14 144.29
N ILE A 187 -160.65 -102.92 145.13
CA ILE A 187 -159.17 -102.94 145.18
C ILE A 187 -158.61 -103.47 143.86
N GLN A 188 -159.15 -104.56 143.31
CA GLN A 188 -158.70 -105.08 142.02
C GLN A 188 -158.94 -104.08 140.87
N TYR A 189 -160.07 -103.38 140.87
CA TYR A 189 -160.38 -102.34 139.88
C TYR A 189 -159.39 -101.16 139.97
N GLN A 190 -159.02 -100.75 141.18
CA GLN A 190 -158.04 -99.69 141.41
C GLN A 190 -156.63 -100.12 140.98
N ASN A 191 -156.19 -101.34 141.33
CA ASN A 191 -154.89 -101.89 140.93
C ASN A 191 -154.77 -102.02 139.39
N LEU A 192 -155.84 -102.42 138.70
CA LEU A 192 -155.90 -102.45 137.23
C LEU A 192 -155.73 -101.06 136.62
N LYS A 193 -156.39 -100.05 137.20
CA LYS A 193 -156.29 -98.65 136.77
C LYS A 193 -154.88 -98.09 136.96
N GLU A 194 -154.23 -98.43 138.07
CA GLU A 194 -152.88 -97.99 138.40
C GLU A 194 -151.84 -98.61 137.45
N LYS A 195 -151.97 -99.91 137.15
CA LYS A 195 -151.11 -100.61 136.19
C LYS A 195 -151.23 -100.09 134.76
N ILE A 196 -152.45 -99.71 134.33
CA ILE A 196 -152.67 -99.03 133.03
C ILE A 196 -151.96 -97.67 132.99
N LEU A 197 -151.89 -96.97 134.13
CA LEU A 197 -151.23 -95.66 134.25
C LEU A 197 -149.70 -95.79 134.12
N GLU A 198 -149.09 -96.80 134.75
CA GLU A 198 -147.67 -97.16 134.55
C GLU A 198 -147.35 -97.54 133.09
N GLU A 199 -148.22 -98.32 132.45
CA GLU A 199 -148.04 -98.73 131.05
C GLU A 199 -148.15 -97.52 130.09
N THR A 200 -149.04 -96.56 130.41
CA THR A 200 -149.21 -95.32 129.65
C THR A 200 -147.99 -94.40 129.80
N GLU A 201 -147.40 -94.29 131.00
CA GLU A 201 -146.11 -93.60 131.19
C GLU A 201 -144.99 -94.24 130.38
N ARG A 202 -144.94 -95.58 130.31
CA ARG A 202 -143.91 -96.31 129.58
C ARG A 202 -144.04 -96.12 128.07
N ALA A 203 -145.27 -96.08 127.56
CA ALA A 203 -145.55 -95.72 126.17
C ALA A 203 -145.08 -94.28 125.83
N GLY A 204 -145.39 -93.29 126.68
CA GLY A 204 -144.96 -91.89 126.46
C GLY A 204 -143.43 -91.71 126.46
N LYS A 205 -142.69 -92.52 127.23
CA LYS A 205 -141.22 -92.55 127.22
C LYS A 205 -140.68 -93.14 125.90
N ALA A 206 -141.29 -94.21 125.39
CA ALA A 206 -140.91 -94.78 124.09
C ALA A 206 -141.24 -93.87 122.90
N GLU A 207 -142.37 -93.16 122.95
CA GLU A 207 -142.78 -92.23 121.88
C GLU A 207 -141.86 -91.00 121.79
N SER A 208 -141.41 -90.48 122.94
CA SER A 208 -140.46 -89.35 122.98
C SER A 208 -139.04 -89.73 122.50
N GLU A 209 -138.55 -90.94 122.77
CA GLU A 209 -137.32 -91.45 122.14
C GLU A 209 -137.46 -91.58 120.61
N ALA A 210 -138.58 -92.14 120.13
CA ALA A 210 -138.86 -92.28 118.70
C ALA A 210 -138.94 -90.92 117.99
N GLN A 211 -139.49 -89.89 118.64
CA GLN A 211 -139.53 -88.53 118.12
C GLN A 211 -138.13 -87.87 118.07
N GLY A 212 -137.27 -88.16 119.05
CA GLY A 212 -135.87 -87.70 119.07
C GLY A 212 -135.05 -88.24 117.90
N LEU A 213 -135.11 -89.55 117.64
CA LEU A 213 -134.43 -90.18 116.50
C LEU A 213 -134.90 -89.61 115.15
N LYS A 214 -136.19 -89.29 115.04
CA LYS A 214 -136.80 -88.69 113.85
C LYS A 214 -136.22 -87.31 113.51
N LYS A 215 -135.81 -86.54 114.52
CA LYS A 215 -135.16 -85.24 114.35
C LYS A 215 -133.73 -85.40 113.84
N ALA A 216 -132.92 -86.23 114.49
CA ALA A 216 -131.50 -86.42 114.13
C ALA A 216 -131.33 -86.90 112.67
N LEU A 217 -132.28 -87.68 112.14
CA LEU A 217 -132.30 -88.10 110.74
C LEU A 217 -132.56 -86.94 109.74
N ALA A 218 -133.33 -85.93 110.14
CA ALA A 218 -133.56 -84.74 109.32
C ALA A 218 -132.35 -83.80 109.34
N ASP A 219 -131.72 -83.62 110.50
CA ASP A 219 -130.51 -82.81 110.66
C ASP A 219 -129.36 -83.38 109.77
N MET A 220 -129.14 -84.70 109.80
CA MET A 220 -128.19 -85.42 108.91
C MET A 220 -128.46 -85.23 107.40
N GLN A 221 -129.73 -85.20 106.99
CA GLN A 221 -130.09 -85.03 105.58
C GLN A 221 -129.73 -83.63 105.08
N ALA A 222 -129.88 -82.60 105.92
CA ALA A 222 -129.51 -81.23 105.59
C ALA A 222 -127.99 -81.04 105.43
N GLU A 223 -127.18 -81.62 106.34
CA GLU A 223 -125.71 -81.57 106.24
C GLU A 223 -125.19 -82.19 104.94
N LYS A 224 -125.76 -83.34 104.53
CA LYS A 224 -125.45 -84.01 103.27
C LYS A 224 -125.74 -83.12 102.06
N GLU A 225 -126.84 -82.38 102.07
CA GLU A 225 -127.26 -81.52 100.95
C GLU A 225 -126.38 -80.26 100.84
N ASP A 226 -125.96 -79.67 101.97
CA ASP A 226 -125.00 -78.55 101.96
C ASP A 226 -123.60 -78.98 101.45
N VAL A 227 -123.07 -80.10 101.95
CA VAL A 227 -121.77 -80.64 101.48
C VAL A 227 -121.78 -80.94 99.97
N PHE A 228 -122.90 -81.45 99.44
CA PHE A 228 -123.05 -81.65 98.00
C PHE A 228 -123.05 -80.34 97.21
N LEU A 229 -123.69 -79.29 97.74
CA LEU A 229 -123.70 -77.95 97.13
C LEU A 229 -122.31 -77.32 97.13
N GLN A 230 -121.55 -77.45 98.22
CA GLN A 230 -120.15 -77.02 98.30
C GLN A 230 -119.27 -77.74 97.27
N TYR A 231 -119.44 -79.06 97.10
CA TYR A 231 -118.71 -79.85 96.10
C TYR A 231 -118.99 -79.38 94.66
N GLN A 232 -120.24 -79.07 94.31
CA GLN A 232 -120.57 -78.48 93.00
C GLN A 232 -119.90 -77.11 92.79
N GLN A 233 -119.85 -76.25 93.82
CA GLN A 233 -119.14 -74.98 93.73
C GLN A 233 -117.62 -75.15 93.54
N CYS A 234 -117.01 -76.17 94.12
CA CYS A 234 -115.60 -76.50 93.90
C CYS A 234 -115.32 -76.92 92.45
N LEU A 235 -116.17 -77.78 91.86
CA LEU A 235 -116.05 -78.17 90.45
C LEU A 235 -116.17 -76.96 89.50
N ALA A 236 -117.14 -76.06 89.74
CA ALA A 236 -117.31 -74.86 88.94
C ALA A 236 -116.08 -73.93 89.00
N LYS A 237 -115.46 -73.79 90.18
CA LYS A 237 -114.21 -73.01 90.36
C LYS A 237 -113.04 -73.64 89.62
N LEU A 238 -112.89 -74.98 89.66
CA LEU A 238 -111.83 -75.70 88.93
C LEU A 238 -111.97 -75.50 87.41
N SER A 239 -113.18 -75.67 86.86
CA SER A 239 -113.43 -75.46 85.42
C SER A 239 -113.05 -74.05 84.94
N LYS A 240 -113.28 -73.02 85.77
CA LYS A 240 -112.91 -71.63 85.46
C LYS A 240 -111.39 -71.41 85.47
N ILE A 241 -110.69 -71.98 86.45
CA ILE A 241 -109.22 -71.91 86.54
C ILE A 241 -108.57 -72.69 85.39
N GLU A 242 -109.15 -73.81 84.97
CA GLU A 242 -108.69 -74.59 83.81
C GLU A 242 -108.87 -73.83 82.49
N GLU A 243 -109.98 -73.10 82.32
CA GLU A 243 -110.17 -72.20 81.18
C GLU A 243 -109.17 -71.02 81.18
N GLU A 244 -108.98 -70.37 82.34
CA GLU A 244 -107.99 -69.30 82.51
C GLU A 244 -106.55 -69.78 82.20
N LEU A 245 -106.17 -70.97 82.68
CA LEU A 245 -104.87 -71.59 82.40
C LEU A 245 -104.70 -71.90 80.91
N ASN A 246 -105.72 -72.48 80.26
CA ASN A 246 -105.70 -72.75 78.83
C ASN A 246 -105.57 -71.46 77.99
N ASN A 247 -106.17 -70.36 78.44
CA ASN A 247 -106.06 -69.08 77.73
C ASN A 247 -104.69 -68.41 77.98
N ALA A 248 -104.17 -68.44 79.20
CA ALA A 248 -102.81 -68.00 79.50
C ALA A 248 -101.74 -68.79 78.71
N GLN A 249 -101.94 -70.10 78.51
CA GLN A 249 -101.06 -70.94 77.70
C GLN A 249 -101.09 -70.55 76.21
N LYS A 250 -102.26 -70.25 75.64
CA LYS A 250 -102.40 -69.76 74.25
C LYS A 250 -101.74 -68.39 74.06
N ASP A 251 -101.87 -67.49 75.02
CA ASP A 251 -101.25 -66.17 74.92
C ASP A 251 -99.74 -66.22 75.16
N SER A 252 -99.25 -67.11 76.02
CA SER A 252 -97.82 -67.44 76.14
C SER A 252 -97.23 -67.95 74.81
N SER A 253 -97.90 -68.89 74.12
CA SER A 253 -97.41 -69.38 72.82
C SER A 253 -97.42 -68.27 71.75
N ARG A 254 -98.46 -67.43 71.72
CA ARG A 254 -98.54 -66.25 70.82
C ARG A 254 -97.43 -65.22 71.11
N LEU A 255 -97.04 -65.02 72.36
CA LEU A 255 -95.93 -64.15 72.73
C LEU A 255 -94.58 -64.76 72.33
N ASN A 256 -94.40 -66.07 72.50
CA ASN A 256 -93.18 -66.78 72.06
C ASN A 256 -93.00 -66.75 70.52
N GLU A 257 -94.08 -66.90 69.75
CA GLU A 257 -94.02 -66.68 68.31
C GLU A 257 -93.72 -65.21 67.92
N LYS A 258 -94.19 -64.23 68.70
CA LYS A 258 -93.86 -62.81 68.46
C LYS A 258 -92.40 -62.51 68.79
N ALA A 259 -91.87 -63.09 69.87
CA ALA A 259 -90.46 -62.98 70.25
C ALA A 259 -89.55 -63.57 69.16
N SER A 260 -89.79 -64.80 68.73
CA SER A 260 -89.00 -65.46 67.67
C SER A 260 -89.08 -64.75 66.30
N ARG A 261 -90.23 -64.15 65.94
CA ARG A 261 -90.33 -63.27 64.76
C ARG A 261 -89.46 -62.01 64.92
N ALA A 262 -89.54 -61.33 66.07
CA ALA A 262 -88.72 -60.16 66.38
C ALA A 262 -87.21 -60.49 66.45
N GLU A 263 -86.82 -61.68 66.91
CA GLU A 263 -85.43 -62.14 66.91
C GLU A 263 -84.87 -62.32 65.49
N ILE A 264 -85.67 -62.84 64.56
CA ILE A 264 -85.32 -62.97 63.13
C ILE A 264 -85.24 -61.58 62.46
N GLU A 265 -86.18 -60.68 62.77
CA GLU A 265 -86.14 -59.28 62.31
C GLU A 265 -84.88 -58.55 62.83
N VAL A 266 -84.52 -58.73 64.11
CA VAL A 266 -83.29 -58.16 64.68
C VAL A 266 -82.02 -58.80 64.08
N HIS A 267 -82.02 -60.10 63.77
CA HIS A 267 -80.88 -60.76 63.14
C HIS A 267 -80.66 -60.24 61.71
N THR A 268 -81.72 -60.15 60.91
CA THR A 268 -81.64 -59.64 59.53
C THR A 268 -81.30 -58.15 59.48
N MET A 269 -81.77 -57.34 60.45
CA MET A 269 -81.31 -55.95 60.59
C MET A 269 -79.83 -55.84 60.97
N ARG A 270 -79.27 -56.74 61.79
CA ARG A 270 -77.82 -56.77 62.06
C ARG A 270 -77.02 -57.12 60.82
N GLU A 271 -77.46 -58.09 60.04
CA GLU A 271 -76.80 -58.48 58.78
C GLU A 271 -76.82 -57.33 57.77
N ALA A 272 -77.96 -56.65 57.61
CA ALA A 272 -78.06 -55.45 56.78
C ALA A 272 -77.15 -54.31 57.27
N LEU A 273 -77.02 -54.11 58.58
CA LEU A 273 -76.09 -53.13 59.15
C LEU A 273 -74.62 -53.49 58.89
N ILE A 274 -74.24 -54.78 58.99
CA ILE A 274 -72.88 -55.25 58.68
C ILE A 274 -72.56 -55.05 57.19
N GLN A 275 -73.52 -55.36 56.31
CA GLN A 275 -73.34 -55.12 54.87
C GLN A 275 -73.21 -53.62 54.56
N LEU A 276 -74.07 -52.77 55.13
CA LEU A 276 -74.03 -51.31 54.91
C LEU A 276 -72.75 -50.69 55.50
N GLU A 277 -72.25 -51.18 56.64
CA GLU A 277 -70.94 -50.82 57.19
C GLU A 277 -69.80 -51.18 56.24
N ALA A 278 -69.83 -52.37 55.63
CA ALA A 278 -68.85 -52.82 54.64
C ALA A 278 -68.90 -51.99 53.35
N GLU A 279 -70.09 -51.72 52.81
CA GLU A 279 -70.29 -50.86 51.63
C GLU A 279 -69.80 -49.42 51.89
N LYS A 280 -70.13 -48.85 53.06
CA LYS A 280 -69.63 -47.54 53.52
C LYS A 280 -68.11 -47.52 53.65
N ASN A 281 -67.50 -48.58 54.16
CA ASN A 281 -66.04 -48.69 54.28
C ASN A 281 -65.35 -48.85 52.91
N ALA A 282 -65.94 -49.60 51.97
CA ALA A 282 -65.45 -49.71 50.60
C ALA A 282 -65.49 -48.35 49.87
N GLY A 283 -66.63 -47.65 49.93
CA GLY A 283 -66.75 -46.29 49.36
C GLY A 283 -65.79 -45.27 49.99
N LEU A 284 -65.43 -45.44 51.27
CA LEU A 284 -64.39 -44.64 51.94
C LEU A 284 -62.98 -44.92 51.37
N VAL A 285 -62.66 -46.17 51.04
CA VAL A 285 -61.38 -46.52 50.39
C VAL A 285 -61.33 -45.94 48.98
N GLU A 286 -62.37 -46.13 48.17
CA GLU A 286 -62.45 -45.54 46.82
C GLU A 286 -62.33 -44.01 46.88
N HIS A 287 -63.04 -43.34 47.79
CA HIS A 287 -62.95 -41.89 47.96
C HIS A 287 -61.53 -41.43 48.34
N ASN A 288 -60.82 -42.20 49.17
CA ASN A 288 -59.43 -41.92 49.55
C ASN A 288 -58.47 -42.11 48.35
N GLU A 289 -58.69 -43.11 47.49
CA GLU A 289 -57.93 -43.27 46.24
C GLU A 289 -58.17 -42.11 45.25
N TYR A 290 -59.40 -41.62 45.14
CA TYR A 290 -59.69 -40.44 44.33
C TYR A 290 -59.01 -39.19 44.90
N LEU A 291 -59.02 -39.00 46.23
CA LEU A 291 -58.28 -37.93 46.91
C LEU A 291 -56.76 -37.99 46.65
N GLN A 292 -56.16 -39.18 46.70
CA GLN A 292 -54.73 -39.37 46.38
C GLN A 292 -54.43 -39.04 44.91
N LYS A 293 -55.29 -39.47 43.98
CA LYS A 293 -55.16 -39.12 42.54
C LYS A 293 -55.30 -37.61 42.30
N ILE A 294 -56.25 -36.95 42.96
CA ILE A 294 -56.43 -35.49 42.89
C ILE A 294 -55.17 -34.78 43.42
N SER A 295 -54.71 -35.13 44.63
CA SER A 295 -53.52 -34.51 45.24
C SER A 295 -52.24 -34.70 44.40
N HIS A 296 -52.07 -35.87 43.76
CA HIS A 296 -50.98 -36.10 42.81
C HIS A 296 -51.09 -35.23 41.55
N LEU A 297 -52.29 -35.09 40.98
CA LEU A 297 -52.54 -34.24 39.82
C LEU A 297 -52.37 -32.74 40.15
N GLU A 298 -52.78 -32.31 41.35
CA GLU A 298 -52.54 -30.96 41.87
C GLU A 298 -51.03 -30.69 42.03
N ALA A 299 -50.27 -31.62 42.61
CA ALA A 299 -48.83 -31.51 42.73
C ALA A 299 -48.12 -31.43 41.36
N MET A 300 -48.53 -32.27 40.39
CA MET A 300 -48.03 -32.17 39.00
C MET A 300 -48.39 -30.84 38.34
N ALA A 301 -49.60 -30.32 38.57
CA ALA A 301 -50.03 -29.03 38.04
C ALA A 301 -49.24 -27.87 38.65
N SER A 302 -48.95 -27.90 39.96
CA SER A 302 -48.07 -26.94 40.62
C SER A 302 -46.65 -26.99 40.07
N GLN A 303 -46.06 -28.18 39.89
CA GLN A 303 -44.71 -28.31 39.30
C GLN A 303 -44.69 -27.76 37.87
N LEU A 304 -45.65 -28.12 37.02
CA LEU A 304 -45.76 -27.60 35.64
C LEU A 304 -45.99 -26.08 35.61
N GLN A 305 -46.65 -25.52 36.62
CA GLN A 305 -46.81 -24.07 36.76
C GLN A 305 -45.51 -23.39 37.19
N GLU A 306 -44.77 -23.94 38.16
CA GLU A 306 -43.44 -23.44 38.54
C GLU A 306 -42.46 -23.54 37.38
N ASP A 307 -42.35 -24.70 36.73
CA ASP A 307 -41.52 -24.95 35.55
C ASP A 307 -41.84 -23.95 34.43
N LYS A 308 -43.13 -23.71 34.16
CA LYS A 308 -43.55 -22.68 33.20
C LYS A 308 -43.06 -21.30 33.63
N THR A 309 -43.28 -20.86 34.87
CA THR A 309 -42.80 -19.53 35.31
C THR A 309 -41.28 -19.42 35.28
N GLY A 310 -40.56 -20.51 35.54
CA GLY A 310 -39.10 -20.59 35.39
C GLY A 310 -38.64 -20.47 33.94
N LEU A 311 -39.39 -21.01 32.98
CA LEU A 311 -39.15 -20.85 31.54
C LEU A 311 -39.51 -19.44 31.05
N ASP A 312 -40.67 -18.90 31.44
CA ASP A 312 -41.11 -17.55 31.10
C ASP A 312 -40.10 -16.50 31.62
N ASN A 313 -39.64 -16.63 32.87
CA ASN A 313 -38.59 -15.77 33.44
C ASN A 313 -37.26 -15.88 32.68
N ARG A 314 -36.84 -17.10 32.32
CA ARG A 314 -35.58 -17.34 31.57
C ARG A 314 -35.66 -16.81 30.13
N ALA A 315 -36.84 -16.84 29.51
CA ALA A 315 -37.09 -16.24 28.21
C ALA A 315 -37.03 -14.70 28.28
N ASN A 316 -37.69 -14.08 29.27
CA ASN A 316 -37.64 -12.64 29.51
C ASN A 316 -36.19 -12.16 29.76
N GLU A 317 -35.41 -12.90 30.54
CA GLU A 317 -34.01 -12.55 30.82
C GLU A 317 -33.13 -12.70 29.56
N ALA A 318 -33.31 -13.76 28.76
CA ALA A 318 -32.64 -13.92 27.48
C ALA A 318 -33.01 -12.83 26.45
N GLU A 319 -34.27 -12.40 26.40
CA GLU A 319 -34.71 -11.26 25.56
C GLU A 319 -34.06 -9.95 26.03
N SER A 320 -33.98 -9.72 27.35
CA SER A 320 -33.30 -8.54 27.89
C SER A 320 -31.81 -8.51 27.53
N GLN A 321 -31.12 -9.64 27.61
CA GLN A 321 -29.71 -9.77 27.22
C GLN A 321 -29.52 -9.57 25.71
N ALA A 322 -30.41 -10.13 24.88
CA ALA A 322 -30.39 -9.93 23.42
C ALA A 322 -30.58 -8.45 23.04
N GLN A 323 -31.47 -7.73 23.73
CA GLN A 323 -31.66 -6.29 23.51
C GLN A 323 -30.46 -5.46 23.99
N ILE A 324 -29.85 -5.78 25.14
CA ILE A 324 -28.60 -5.15 25.63
C ILE A 324 -27.45 -5.36 24.62
N LEU A 325 -27.30 -6.56 24.06
CA LEU A 325 -26.29 -6.86 23.04
C LEU A 325 -26.54 -6.09 21.74
N LYS A 326 -27.80 -5.99 21.30
CA LYS A 326 -28.22 -5.22 20.11
C LYS A 326 -27.96 -3.71 20.28
N ASP A 327 -28.21 -3.17 21.46
CA ASP A 327 -27.87 -1.78 21.79
C ASP A 327 -26.35 -1.57 21.87
N ALA A 328 -25.59 -2.57 22.35
CA ALA A 328 -24.13 -2.54 22.33
C ALA A 328 -23.55 -2.58 20.92
N MET A 329 -24.08 -3.42 20.01
CA MET A 329 -23.68 -3.40 18.60
C MET A 329 -23.99 -2.04 17.95
N SER A 330 -25.16 -1.48 18.22
CA SER A 330 -25.56 -0.18 17.66
C SER A 330 -24.63 0.96 18.10
N ARG A 331 -24.10 0.94 19.34
CA ARG A 331 -23.06 1.88 19.79
C ARG A 331 -21.73 1.66 19.06
N LEU A 332 -21.27 0.40 18.96
CA LEU A 332 -20.01 0.05 18.29
C LEU A 332 -20.05 0.38 16.79
N GLU A 333 -21.19 0.23 16.13
CA GLU A 333 -21.42 0.63 14.73
C GLU A 333 -21.22 2.15 14.56
N LEU A 334 -21.85 2.95 15.41
CA LEU A 334 -21.70 4.42 15.42
C LEU A 334 -20.26 4.87 15.75
N GLU A 335 -19.58 4.18 16.67
CA GLU A 335 -18.18 4.46 17.04
C GLU A 335 -17.21 4.13 15.89
N LYS A 336 -17.43 3.00 15.20
CA LYS A 336 -16.77 2.62 13.94
C LYS A 336 -17.01 3.68 12.85
N GLU A 337 -18.24 4.15 12.67
CA GLU A 337 -18.56 5.16 11.65
C GLU A 337 -17.96 6.54 11.97
N ALA A 338 -17.97 6.96 13.23
CA ALA A 338 -17.26 8.15 13.70
C ALA A 338 -15.75 8.04 13.46
N SER A 339 -15.16 6.87 13.75
CA SER A 339 -13.73 6.59 13.52
C SER A 339 -13.38 6.60 12.02
N LEU A 340 -14.22 6.02 11.17
CA LEU A 340 -14.07 6.06 9.71
C LEU A 340 -14.22 7.49 9.15
N HIS A 341 -15.09 8.32 9.74
CA HIS A 341 -15.21 9.73 9.37
C HIS A 341 -13.95 10.52 9.77
N GLN A 342 -13.42 10.31 10.97
CA GLN A 342 -12.14 10.91 11.41
C GLN A 342 -10.98 10.48 10.51
N TYR A 343 -10.85 9.19 10.20
CA TYR A 343 -9.84 8.67 9.28
C TYR A 343 -9.95 9.29 7.88
N ARG A 344 -11.17 9.43 7.34
CA ARG A 344 -11.40 10.12 6.06
C ARG A 344 -11.02 11.61 6.11
N GLN A 345 -11.25 12.29 7.24
CA GLN A 345 -10.80 13.67 7.43
C GLN A 345 -9.27 13.77 7.53
N CYS A 346 -8.60 12.79 8.14
CA CYS A 346 -7.14 12.70 8.16
C CYS A 346 -6.56 12.47 6.75
N LEU A 347 -7.17 11.59 5.94
CA LEU A 347 -6.78 11.41 4.53
C LEU A 347 -6.96 12.69 3.71
N GLY A 348 -8.03 13.46 3.93
CA GLY A 348 -8.19 14.78 3.31
C GLY A 348 -7.03 15.72 3.63
N LYS A 349 -6.72 15.88 4.93
CA LYS A 349 -5.59 16.71 5.40
C LYS A 349 -4.23 16.23 4.87
N ILE A 350 -4.04 14.93 4.68
CA ILE A 350 -2.83 14.37 4.07
C ILE A 350 -2.74 14.81 2.61
N SER A 351 -3.83 14.68 1.83
CA SER A 351 -3.85 15.14 0.44
C SER A 351 -3.67 16.67 0.32
N ASP A 352 -4.25 17.47 1.22
CA ASP A 352 -4.01 18.91 1.29
C ASP A 352 -2.52 19.23 1.50
N LEU A 353 -1.83 18.48 2.38
CA LEU A 353 -0.40 18.64 2.65
C LEU A 353 0.48 18.13 1.49
N GLU A 354 0.11 17.02 0.84
CA GLU A 354 0.80 16.51 -0.36
C GLU A 354 0.76 17.53 -1.51
N ASN A 355 -0.39 18.18 -1.72
CA ASN A 355 -0.53 19.26 -2.69
C ASN A 355 0.36 20.46 -2.35
N VAL A 356 0.43 20.88 -1.08
CA VAL A 356 1.33 21.97 -0.63
C VAL A 356 2.79 21.60 -0.82
N ILE A 357 3.19 20.36 -0.51
CA ILE A 357 4.56 19.88 -0.74
C ILE A 357 4.91 19.92 -2.23
N SER A 358 4.04 19.44 -3.12
CA SER A 358 4.27 19.49 -4.58
C SER A 358 4.47 20.92 -5.09
N VAL A 359 3.70 21.90 -4.60
CA VAL A 359 3.86 23.31 -4.97
C VAL A 359 5.19 23.87 -4.47
N MET A 360 5.57 23.57 -3.22
CA MET A 360 6.86 24.01 -2.67
C MET A 360 8.06 23.34 -3.37
N GLU A 361 7.93 22.10 -3.84
CA GLU A 361 8.94 21.43 -4.66
C GLU A 361 9.07 22.06 -6.05
N ASP A 362 7.97 22.52 -6.65
CA ASP A 362 8.00 23.28 -7.92
C ASP A 362 8.61 24.67 -7.75
N GLU A 363 8.28 25.40 -6.68
CA GLU A 363 8.95 26.66 -6.33
C GLU A 363 10.45 26.45 -6.09
N ALA A 364 10.85 25.39 -5.38
CA ALA A 364 12.25 25.05 -5.17
C ALA A 364 12.96 24.67 -6.48
N ARG A 365 12.30 23.91 -7.39
CA ARG A 365 12.80 23.63 -8.74
C ARG A 365 12.98 24.92 -9.57
N LEU A 366 12.07 25.89 -9.45
CA LEU A 366 12.16 27.17 -10.15
C LEU A 366 13.28 28.05 -9.61
N LEU A 367 13.38 28.20 -8.28
CA LEU A 367 14.44 28.95 -7.61
C LEU A 367 15.83 28.35 -7.90
N LYS A 368 15.96 27.02 -7.93
CA LYS A 368 17.19 26.33 -8.35
C LYS A 368 17.58 26.68 -9.79
N LYS A 369 16.64 26.62 -10.74
CA LYS A 369 16.85 27.05 -12.14
C LYS A 369 17.16 28.55 -12.27
N GLN A 370 16.75 29.39 -11.32
CA GLN A 370 17.11 30.80 -11.28
C GLN A 370 18.53 31.01 -10.72
N ALA A 371 18.90 30.29 -9.66
CA ALA A 371 20.26 30.31 -9.12
C ALA A 371 21.30 29.81 -10.14
N GLU A 372 21.01 28.70 -10.85
CA GLU A 372 21.88 28.16 -11.91
C GLU A 372 22.10 29.16 -13.06
N ARG A 373 21.06 29.91 -13.45
CA ARG A 373 21.18 31.00 -14.43
C ARG A 373 22.01 32.17 -13.89
N ALA A 374 21.74 32.62 -12.67
CA ALA A 374 22.54 33.67 -12.03
C ALA A 374 24.02 33.29 -11.86
N GLU A 375 24.33 32.01 -11.57
CA GLU A 375 25.71 31.51 -11.51
C GLU A 375 26.40 31.50 -12.88
N THR A 376 25.69 31.12 -13.95
CA THR A 376 26.24 31.20 -15.32
C THR A 376 26.46 32.64 -15.77
N GLU A 377 25.49 33.53 -15.57
CA GLU A 377 25.63 34.98 -15.82
C GLU A 377 26.82 35.59 -15.05
N VAL A 378 26.95 35.27 -13.75
CA VAL A 378 28.09 35.71 -12.93
C VAL A 378 29.42 35.12 -13.43
N SER A 379 29.43 33.92 -13.99
CA SER A 379 30.63 33.32 -14.60
C SER A 379 31.03 34.02 -15.91
N GLU A 380 30.06 34.35 -16.77
CA GLU A 380 30.29 35.10 -18.02
C GLU A 380 30.73 36.54 -17.75
N LEU A 381 30.12 37.21 -16.77
CA LEU A 381 30.53 38.54 -16.30
C LEU A 381 31.93 38.53 -15.69
N LYS A 382 32.29 37.52 -14.89
CA LYS A 382 33.66 37.35 -14.37
C LYS A 382 34.68 37.21 -15.49
N LYS A 383 34.37 36.40 -16.53
CA LYS A 383 35.25 36.27 -17.70
C LYS A 383 35.37 37.62 -18.43
N SER A 384 34.26 38.26 -18.75
CA SER A 384 34.22 39.54 -19.46
C SER A 384 34.99 40.65 -18.72
N LEU A 385 34.98 40.62 -17.38
CA LEU A 385 35.72 41.55 -16.53
C LEU A 385 37.24 41.24 -16.54
N ALA A 386 37.63 39.96 -16.59
CA ALA A 386 39.02 39.55 -16.79
C ALA A 386 39.54 39.99 -18.17
N ASP A 387 38.81 39.67 -19.24
CA ASP A 387 39.12 40.06 -20.63
C ASP A 387 39.29 41.59 -20.74
N LEU A 388 38.37 42.38 -20.17
CA LEU A 388 38.44 43.85 -20.12
C LEU A 388 39.61 44.37 -19.25
N ASN A 389 39.99 43.67 -18.19
CA ASN A 389 41.16 44.05 -17.40
C ASN A 389 42.47 43.76 -18.14
N GLU A 390 42.55 42.68 -18.92
CA GLU A 390 43.70 42.43 -19.81
C GLU A 390 43.80 43.52 -20.89
N GLU A 391 42.69 43.92 -21.52
CA GLU A 391 42.66 45.05 -22.47
C GLU A 391 43.10 46.37 -21.81
N LYS A 392 42.65 46.64 -20.58
CA LYS A 392 43.05 47.81 -19.78
C LYS A 392 44.55 47.82 -19.48
N GLU A 393 45.12 46.70 -19.03
CA GLU A 393 46.56 46.62 -18.76
C GLU A 393 47.39 46.69 -20.04
N ALA A 394 46.95 46.06 -21.13
CA ALA A 394 47.56 46.20 -22.46
C ALA A 394 47.54 47.67 -22.94
N SER A 395 46.41 48.36 -22.75
CA SER A 395 46.27 49.79 -23.07
C SER A 395 47.17 50.68 -22.20
N ALA A 396 47.30 50.36 -20.90
CA ALA A 396 48.21 51.06 -19.99
C ALA A 396 49.68 50.85 -20.36
N LEU A 397 50.06 49.64 -20.78
CA LEU A 397 51.39 49.33 -21.31
C LEU A 397 51.66 50.07 -22.62
N GLN A 398 50.71 50.11 -23.57
CA GLN A 398 50.84 50.89 -24.80
C GLN A 398 51.00 52.39 -24.49
N TYR A 399 50.17 52.95 -23.60
CA TYR A 399 50.28 54.35 -23.17
C TYR A 399 51.65 54.66 -22.54
N LYS A 400 52.18 53.75 -21.71
CA LYS A 400 53.54 53.86 -21.16
C LYS A 400 54.61 53.84 -22.26
N CYS A 401 54.51 52.94 -23.23
CA CYS A 401 55.44 52.90 -24.38
C CYS A 401 55.37 54.18 -25.24
N CYS A 402 54.17 54.76 -25.40
CA CYS A 402 53.99 56.05 -26.07
C CYS A 402 54.67 57.19 -25.27
N LEU A 403 54.49 57.25 -23.94
CA LEU A 403 55.20 58.24 -23.09
C LEU A 403 56.72 58.07 -23.13
N GLU A 404 57.23 56.84 -23.09
CA GLU A 404 58.68 56.56 -23.24
C GLU A 404 59.21 56.96 -24.62
N THR A 405 58.38 56.88 -25.66
CA THR A 405 58.72 57.31 -27.02
C THR A 405 58.69 58.84 -27.15
N ILE A 406 57.69 59.51 -26.59
CA ILE A 406 57.62 60.97 -26.49
C ILE A 406 58.86 61.50 -25.75
N SER A 407 59.24 60.91 -24.62
CA SER A 407 60.44 61.32 -23.86
C SER A 407 61.78 61.02 -24.55
N LYS A 408 61.80 60.20 -25.63
CA LYS A 408 62.96 60.07 -26.53
C LYS A 408 62.95 61.20 -27.56
N LEU A 409 61.82 61.39 -28.24
CA LEU A 409 61.62 62.45 -29.23
C LEU A 409 61.85 63.86 -28.64
N GLU A 410 61.42 64.12 -27.40
CA GLU A 410 61.69 65.39 -26.70
C GLU A 410 63.20 65.64 -26.49
N LYS A 411 63.97 64.59 -26.19
CA LYS A 411 65.43 64.69 -26.04
C LYS A 411 66.11 64.87 -27.39
N GLU A 412 65.67 64.13 -28.41
CA GLU A 412 66.15 64.27 -29.78
C GLU A 412 65.89 65.69 -30.33
N ILE A 413 64.69 66.23 -30.10
CA ILE A 413 64.31 67.62 -30.42
C ILE A 413 65.17 68.62 -29.65
N SER A 414 65.46 68.38 -28.36
CA SER A 414 66.38 69.24 -27.60
C SER A 414 67.78 69.23 -28.21
N SER A 415 68.38 68.06 -28.47
CA SER A 415 69.70 67.97 -29.11
C SER A 415 69.72 68.58 -30.51
N ALA A 416 68.67 68.40 -31.31
CA ALA A 416 68.55 69.00 -32.64
C ALA A 416 68.42 70.53 -32.56
N LYS A 417 67.76 71.06 -31.53
CA LYS A 417 67.72 72.50 -31.27
C LYS A 417 69.09 73.05 -30.85
N ASP A 418 69.80 72.35 -29.97
CA ASP A 418 71.14 72.74 -29.52
C ASP A 418 72.17 72.65 -30.69
N ASP A 419 71.99 71.68 -31.59
CA ASP A 419 72.73 71.56 -32.86
C ASP A 419 72.42 72.71 -33.83
N VAL A 420 71.15 73.10 -33.98
CA VAL A 420 70.74 74.27 -34.79
C VAL A 420 71.28 75.57 -34.19
N GLU A 421 71.31 75.74 -32.87
CA GLU A 421 71.91 76.91 -32.23
C GLU A 421 73.43 76.96 -32.47
N ARG A 422 74.13 75.83 -32.35
CA ARG A 422 75.56 75.73 -32.69
C ARG A 422 75.82 76.06 -34.16
N LEU A 423 75.07 75.46 -35.09
CA LEU A 423 75.20 75.72 -36.53
C LEU A 423 74.88 77.18 -36.88
N ASN A 424 73.88 77.79 -36.24
CA ASN A 424 73.57 79.20 -36.43
C ASN A 424 74.73 80.11 -35.95
N ASN A 425 75.34 79.79 -34.81
CA ASN A 425 76.54 80.48 -34.33
C ASN A 425 77.74 80.30 -35.30
N GLU A 426 77.94 79.09 -35.85
CA GLU A 426 78.93 78.84 -36.90
C GLU A 426 78.64 79.64 -38.19
N VAL A 427 77.38 79.77 -38.59
CA VAL A 427 76.96 80.59 -39.75
C VAL A 427 77.16 82.09 -39.48
N VAL A 428 76.94 82.60 -38.27
CA VAL A 428 77.27 83.99 -37.89
C VAL A 428 78.78 84.23 -37.93
N ILE A 429 79.59 83.26 -37.49
CA ILE A 429 81.06 83.31 -37.60
C ILE A 429 81.51 83.20 -39.08
N GLY A 430 80.83 82.40 -39.89
CA GLY A 430 81.11 82.23 -41.32
C GLY A 430 80.77 83.48 -42.14
N THR A 431 79.60 84.08 -41.92
CA THR A 431 79.13 85.29 -42.60
C THR A 431 79.93 86.52 -42.21
N SER A 432 80.34 86.67 -40.95
CA SER A 432 81.26 87.74 -40.55
C SER A 432 82.64 87.60 -41.19
N LYS A 433 83.22 86.39 -41.22
CA LYS A 433 84.46 86.11 -41.98
C LYS A 433 84.32 86.38 -43.48
N LEU A 434 83.20 85.98 -44.08
CA LEU A 434 82.89 86.22 -45.50
C LEU A 434 82.81 87.72 -45.79
N LYS A 435 82.11 88.49 -44.95
CA LYS A 435 82.02 89.94 -45.09
C LYS A 435 83.39 90.61 -45.01
N THR A 436 84.25 90.20 -44.07
CA THR A 436 85.65 90.69 -44.00
C THR A 436 86.49 90.27 -45.21
N ALA A 437 86.14 89.18 -45.90
CA ALA A 437 86.78 88.79 -47.17
C ALA A 437 86.24 89.61 -48.36
N GLU A 438 84.93 89.86 -48.41
CA GLU A 438 84.25 90.73 -49.38
C GLU A 438 84.77 92.17 -49.30
N GLU A 439 84.90 92.73 -48.10
CA GLU A 439 85.51 94.04 -47.83
C GLU A 439 86.96 94.10 -48.36
N LYS A 440 87.74 93.02 -48.25
CA LYS A 440 89.10 92.92 -48.83
C LYS A 440 89.07 92.80 -50.37
N CYS A 441 88.13 92.04 -50.92
CA CYS A 441 87.94 91.94 -52.38
C CYS A 441 87.58 93.31 -52.98
N ASN A 442 86.69 94.06 -52.34
CA ASN A 442 86.31 95.41 -52.77
C ASN A 442 87.52 96.38 -52.74
N LEU A 443 88.36 96.32 -51.70
CA LEU A 443 89.61 97.09 -51.64
C LEU A 443 90.60 96.71 -52.75
N LEU A 444 90.74 95.41 -53.05
CA LEU A 444 91.56 94.92 -54.15
C LEU A 444 90.99 95.29 -55.52
N GLU A 445 89.67 95.35 -55.67
CA GLU A 445 89.04 95.81 -56.91
C GLU A 445 89.25 97.31 -57.12
N MET A 446 89.05 98.15 -56.10
CA MET A 446 89.37 99.58 -56.16
C MET A 446 90.84 99.82 -56.53
N SER A 447 91.76 99.01 -55.98
CA SER A 447 93.19 99.06 -56.35
C SER A 447 93.41 98.67 -57.81
N ASN A 448 92.79 97.59 -58.30
CA ASN A 448 92.86 97.19 -59.71
C ASN A 448 92.26 98.25 -60.66
N GLN A 449 91.14 98.88 -60.29
CA GLN A 449 90.53 99.97 -61.06
C GLN A 449 91.49 101.17 -61.14
N SER A 450 92.16 101.52 -60.04
CA SER A 450 93.18 102.58 -60.04
C SER A 450 94.39 102.23 -60.93
N LEU A 451 94.86 100.99 -60.90
CA LEU A 451 95.96 100.52 -61.75
C LEU A 451 95.59 100.50 -63.24
N ARG A 452 94.33 100.19 -63.58
CA ARG A 452 93.80 100.30 -64.96
C ARG A 452 93.82 101.75 -65.45
N VAL A 453 93.39 102.71 -64.62
CA VAL A 453 93.45 104.15 -64.95
C VAL A 453 94.90 104.63 -65.13
N GLU A 454 95.85 104.12 -64.34
CA GLU A 454 97.28 104.40 -64.54
C GLU A 454 97.80 103.81 -65.86
N ALA A 455 97.47 102.56 -66.18
CA ALA A 455 97.83 101.91 -67.44
C ALA A 455 97.27 102.67 -68.66
N ASP A 456 96.00 103.08 -68.65
CA ASP A 456 95.41 103.92 -69.70
C ASP A 456 96.15 105.25 -69.88
N ASN A 457 96.65 105.83 -68.79
CA ASN A 457 97.42 107.07 -68.84
C ASN A 457 98.86 106.85 -69.37
N LEU A 458 99.43 105.66 -69.19
CA LEU A 458 100.68 105.25 -69.84
C LEU A 458 100.46 105.01 -71.34
N VAL A 459 99.38 104.33 -71.75
CA VAL A 459 99.01 104.15 -73.17
C VAL A 459 98.83 105.50 -73.87
N LYS A 460 98.17 106.48 -73.22
CA LYS A 460 98.03 107.86 -73.73
C LYS A 460 99.37 108.62 -73.81
N LYS A 461 100.41 108.23 -73.05
CA LYS A 461 101.78 108.77 -73.21
C LYS A 461 102.51 108.10 -74.36
N ILE A 462 102.38 106.79 -74.53
CA ILE A 462 102.99 106.01 -75.61
C ILE A 462 102.48 106.53 -76.97
N ALA A 463 101.16 106.61 -77.16
CA ALA A 463 100.56 107.10 -78.41
C ALA A 463 101.01 108.54 -78.81
N LYS A 464 101.33 109.40 -77.83
CA LYS A 464 101.92 110.73 -78.09
C LYS A 464 103.38 110.62 -78.57
N LYS A 465 104.16 109.70 -78.01
CA LYS A 465 105.55 109.45 -78.44
C LYS A 465 105.62 108.80 -79.81
N ASP A 466 104.68 107.92 -80.14
CA ASP A 466 104.56 107.34 -81.48
C ASP A 466 104.23 108.42 -82.53
N GLN A 467 103.39 109.41 -82.17
CA GLN A 467 103.10 110.56 -83.04
C GLN A 467 104.31 111.51 -83.20
N GLU A 468 105.17 111.65 -82.19
CA GLU A 468 106.45 112.37 -82.32
C GLU A 468 107.44 111.62 -83.22
N LEU A 469 107.54 110.29 -83.06
CA LEU A 469 108.38 109.42 -83.89
C LEU A 469 107.95 109.43 -85.36
N SER A 470 106.66 109.31 -85.64
CA SER A 470 106.10 109.35 -87.00
C SER A 470 106.47 110.63 -87.74
N LYS A 471 106.45 111.79 -87.07
CA LYS A 471 106.90 113.07 -87.67
C LYS A 471 108.39 113.08 -87.97
N LYS A 472 109.22 112.45 -87.13
CA LYS A 472 110.67 112.35 -87.37
C LYS A 472 111.01 111.37 -88.49
N GLN A 473 110.22 110.32 -88.69
CA GLN A 473 110.30 109.47 -89.87
C GLN A 473 109.97 110.27 -91.15
N GLU A 474 108.89 111.06 -91.15
CA GLU A 474 108.47 111.89 -92.29
C GLU A 474 109.50 112.99 -92.65
N GLU A 475 110.24 113.52 -91.67
CA GLU A 475 111.38 114.41 -91.91
C GLU A 475 112.57 113.69 -92.58
N LEU A 476 112.84 112.45 -92.17
CA LEU A 476 113.99 111.65 -92.63
C LEU A 476 113.78 111.14 -94.06
N GLU A 477 112.56 110.74 -94.42
CA GLU A 477 112.19 110.32 -95.77
C GLU A 477 112.35 111.44 -96.81
N LYS A 478 112.03 112.69 -96.45
CA LYS A 478 112.26 113.87 -97.30
C LYS A 478 113.75 114.12 -97.55
N LEU A 479 114.58 113.88 -96.53
CA LEU A 479 116.04 113.97 -96.62
C LEU A 479 116.62 112.90 -97.55
N HIS A 480 116.10 111.66 -97.48
CA HIS A 480 116.50 110.56 -98.37
C HIS A 480 116.19 110.87 -99.84
N PHE A 481 115.03 111.46 -100.15
CA PHE A 481 114.63 111.80 -101.51
C PHE A 481 115.61 112.78 -102.18
N CYS A 482 115.95 113.90 -101.50
CA CYS A 482 116.93 114.86 -102.01
C CYS A 482 118.31 114.23 -102.26
N MET A 483 118.71 113.25 -101.44
CA MET A 483 120.00 112.57 -101.59
C MET A 483 120.03 111.68 -102.85
N GLN A 484 118.91 111.02 -103.20
CA GLN A 484 118.81 110.25 -104.45
C GLN A 484 118.84 111.14 -105.71
N GLU A 485 118.31 112.35 -105.65
CA GLU A 485 118.30 113.28 -106.80
C GLU A 485 119.73 113.75 -107.17
N GLU A 486 120.56 114.07 -106.18
CA GLU A 486 121.98 114.42 -106.40
C GLU A 486 122.82 113.20 -106.87
N HIS A 487 122.54 111.99 -106.39
CA HIS A 487 123.17 110.78 -106.93
C HIS A 487 122.84 110.56 -108.42
N LEU A 488 121.60 110.86 -108.84
CA LEU A 488 121.20 110.74 -110.25
C LEU A 488 121.93 111.76 -111.15
N ARG A 489 122.19 112.97 -110.64
CA ARG A 489 123.04 113.97 -111.33
C ARG A 489 124.48 113.51 -111.49
N TYR A 490 125.08 112.95 -110.44
CA TYR A 490 126.47 112.46 -110.49
C TYR A 490 126.66 111.41 -111.59
N ALA A 491 125.76 110.42 -111.67
CA ALA A 491 125.82 109.36 -112.68
C ALA A 491 125.73 109.89 -114.13
N GLN A 492 124.99 110.99 -114.37
CA GLN A 492 124.89 111.62 -115.70
C GLN A 492 126.20 112.30 -116.12
N VAL A 493 126.96 112.87 -115.17
CA VAL A 493 128.26 113.49 -115.45
C VAL A 493 129.33 112.41 -115.72
N GLU A 494 129.30 111.31 -114.98
CA GLU A 494 130.24 110.20 -115.11
C GLU A 494 130.11 109.49 -116.48
N ALA A 495 128.88 109.27 -116.97
CA ALA A 495 128.63 108.72 -118.30
C ALA A 495 129.17 109.61 -119.45
N ALA A 496 129.16 110.94 -119.27
CA ALA A 496 129.70 111.89 -120.24
C ALA A 496 131.24 111.91 -120.28
N LEU A 497 131.91 111.48 -119.20
CA LEU A 497 133.37 111.30 -119.16
C LEU A 497 133.80 109.99 -119.84
N GLN A 498 133.10 108.88 -119.58
CA GLN A 498 133.44 107.56 -120.14
C GLN A 498 133.43 107.57 -121.68
N THR A 499 132.39 108.14 -122.29
CA THR A 499 132.25 108.17 -123.77
C THR A 499 133.37 108.95 -124.48
N LEU A 500 134.03 109.89 -123.80
CA LEU A 500 135.20 110.61 -124.31
C LEU A 500 136.47 109.73 -124.33
N GLN A 501 136.55 108.74 -123.44
CA GLN A 501 137.71 107.87 -123.24
C GLN A 501 137.70 106.67 -124.22
N ASP A 502 136.52 106.18 -124.57
CA ASP A 502 136.34 105.07 -125.52
C ASP A 502 136.78 105.47 -126.95
N LEU A 503 136.41 106.68 -127.39
CA LEU A 503 136.82 107.29 -128.66
C LEU A 503 138.35 107.39 -128.83
N GLN A 504 139.07 107.61 -127.72
CA GLN A 504 140.54 107.68 -127.73
C GLN A 504 141.19 106.29 -127.84
N SER A 505 140.51 105.25 -127.36
CA SER A 505 140.99 103.87 -127.38
C SER A 505 140.86 103.23 -128.77
N GLN A 506 139.73 103.45 -129.45
CA GLN A 506 139.45 102.90 -130.78
C GLN A 506 140.56 103.21 -131.80
N SER A 507 141.06 104.45 -131.83
CA SER A 507 142.12 104.89 -132.75
C SER A 507 143.47 104.20 -132.52
N GLN A 508 143.67 103.52 -131.38
CA GLN A 508 144.90 102.80 -131.05
C GLN A 508 144.86 101.33 -131.44
N GLU A 509 143.66 100.75 -131.64
CA GLU A 509 143.49 99.31 -131.92
C GLU A 509 143.61 98.97 -133.41
N ASP A 510 143.20 99.89 -134.30
CA ASP A 510 143.41 99.78 -135.75
C ASP A 510 144.90 99.59 -136.13
N ARG A 511 145.82 100.09 -135.28
CA ARG A 511 147.27 99.90 -135.42
C ARG A 511 147.77 98.51 -134.95
N ARG A 512 146.94 97.73 -134.25
CA ARG A 512 147.29 96.39 -133.74
C ARG A 512 146.72 95.26 -134.59
N ALA A 513 145.50 95.43 -135.12
CA ALA A 513 144.80 94.38 -135.87
C ALA A 513 145.64 93.82 -137.04
N LEU A 514 146.34 94.71 -137.77
CA LEU A 514 147.20 94.37 -138.92
C LEU A 514 148.38 93.43 -138.59
N ALA A 515 148.71 93.21 -137.31
CA ALA A 515 149.83 92.37 -136.89
C ALA A 515 149.42 90.93 -136.49
N LEU A 516 148.15 90.69 -136.18
CA LEU A 516 147.70 89.47 -135.49
C LEU A 516 147.20 88.36 -136.43
N GLU A 517 146.79 88.72 -137.65
CA GLU A 517 146.33 87.79 -138.69
C GLU A 517 147.40 86.76 -139.10
N LEU A 518 148.69 87.09 -138.88
CA LEU A 518 149.84 86.24 -139.18
C LEU A 518 150.00 84.98 -138.28
N GLN A 519 149.22 84.82 -137.21
CA GLN A 519 149.57 83.86 -136.14
C GLN A 519 148.56 82.70 -135.90
N ASN A 520 147.29 82.85 -136.26
CA ASN A 520 146.20 82.10 -135.59
C ASN A 520 145.80 80.74 -136.22
N MET A 521 146.73 80.04 -136.89
CA MET A 521 146.41 78.94 -137.83
C MET A 521 146.59 77.50 -137.29
N LEU A 522 146.62 77.27 -135.95
CA LEU A 522 147.40 76.14 -135.39
C LEU A 522 146.80 75.26 -134.27
N LEU A 523 145.57 75.44 -133.75
CA LEU A 523 145.22 74.92 -132.40
C LEU A 523 143.82 74.28 -132.17
N THR A 524 143.27 73.47 -133.08
CA THR A 524 141.83 73.10 -133.08
C THR A 524 141.49 71.59 -132.95
N LEU A 525 142.00 70.85 -131.95
CA LEU A 525 141.93 69.36 -132.01
C LEU A 525 141.96 68.58 -130.66
N LYS A 526 140.88 68.58 -129.83
CA LYS A 526 140.76 67.59 -128.70
C LYS A 526 139.37 67.12 -128.17
N ASP A 527 138.93 67.46 -126.95
CA ASP A 527 138.17 66.55 -126.05
C ASP A 527 136.62 66.72 -125.98
N MET A 528 135.85 65.67 -125.59
CA MET A 528 134.35 65.69 -125.63
C MET A 528 133.50 64.74 -124.71
N GLU A 529 134.01 64.24 -123.58
CA GLU A 529 133.29 63.87 -122.31
C GLU A 529 132.06 62.90 -122.24
N ILE A 530 131.39 62.85 -121.06
CA ILE A 530 130.59 61.73 -120.47
C ILE A 530 129.17 62.18 -120.04
N SER A 531 128.11 61.38 -120.28
CA SER A 531 126.84 61.37 -119.49
C SER A 531 125.84 60.26 -119.90
N LYS A 532 125.48 59.30 -119.02
CA LYS A 532 124.40 58.30 -119.30
C LYS A 532 123.84 57.50 -118.08
N ASN A 533 122.54 57.69 -117.80
CA ASN A 533 121.52 56.78 -117.20
C ASN A 533 121.72 56.09 -115.83
N GLY A 534 120.70 56.23 -114.96
CA GLY A 534 120.46 55.39 -113.77
C GLY A 534 118.96 55.34 -113.41
N LEU A 535 118.16 54.57 -114.18
CA LEU A 535 116.69 54.70 -114.26
C LEU A 535 115.93 53.38 -113.96
N GLU A 536 116.40 52.54 -113.04
CA GLU A 536 115.91 51.16 -112.89
C GLU A 536 115.15 50.82 -111.59
N LYS A 537 113.85 50.49 -111.76
CA LYS A 537 113.12 49.36 -111.13
C LYS A 537 112.54 49.51 -109.70
N GLU A 538 111.62 50.46 -109.52
CA GLU A 538 110.56 50.42 -108.46
C GLU A 538 109.49 49.29 -108.66
N ILE A 539 109.78 48.23 -109.41
CA ILE A 539 108.76 47.44 -110.14
C ILE A 539 108.24 46.18 -109.42
N GLN A 540 108.89 45.72 -108.35
CA GLN A 540 108.76 44.31 -107.93
C GLN A 540 107.73 43.98 -106.82
N GLN A 541 107.47 44.87 -105.85
CA GLN A 541 106.91 44.44 -104.54
C GLN A 541 105.37 44.51 -104.38
N ILE A 542 104.63 45.04 -105.36
CA ILE A 542 103.15 45.20 -105.27
C ILE A 542 102.38 43.92 -105.72
N ARG A 543 103.08 42.87 -106.17
CA ARG A 543 102.47 41.80 -106.98
C ARG A 543 101.78 40.68 -106.17
N ASP A 544 102.43 40.18 -105.11
CA ASP A 544 102.16 38.81 -104.66
C ASP A 544 101.24 38.76 -103.41
N GLU A 545 99.95 38.95 -103.70
CA GLU A 545 98.83 38.15 -103.16
C GLU A 545 98.37 38.33 -101.70
N ASN A 546 97.38 39.21 -101.53
CA ASN A 546 96.37 39.14 -100.45
C ASN A 546 95.36 38.00 -100.73
N GLN A 547 95.83 36.76 -100.93
CA GLN A 547 95.03 35.66 -101.51
C GLN A 547 95.18 34.28 -100.82
N SER A 548 95.43 34.25 -99.50
CA SER A 548 95.33 33.02 -98.70
C SER A 548 94.35 33.15 -97.52
N LEU A 549 93.06 32.94 -97.83
CA LEU A 549 91.99 32.73 -96.84
C LEU A 549 92.21 31.46 -95.99
N SER A 550 91.53 31.41 -94.84
CA SER A 550 91.08 30.16 -94.19
C SER A 550 92.10 29.25 -93.46
N GLN A 551 92.84 29.81 -92.50
CA GLN A 551 93.34 29.07 -91.32
C GLN A 551 93.29 29.99 -90.08
N THR A 552 92.68 29.65 -88.94
CA THR A 552 91.83 28.50 -88.58
C THR A 552 90.69 28.93 -87.66
N ASN A 553 89.44 28.65 -88.06
CA ASN A 553 88.37 28.37 -87.09
C ASN A 553 88.50 26.92 -86.60
N LEU A 554 87.85 26.59 -85.48
CA LEU A 554 87.72 25.25 -84.86
C LEU A 554 88.96 24.64 -84.18
N SER A 555 89.04 24.84 -82.85
CA SER A 555 89.27 23.76 -81.89
C SER A 555 88.68 24.14 -80.52
N SER A 556 87.78 23.38 -79.90
CA SER A 556 87.05 22.20 -80.39
C SER A 556 85.68 22.13 -79.70
N ALA A 557 84.61 22.05 -80.48
CA ALA A 557 83.27 21.73 -80.00
C ALA A 557 82.90 20.32 -80.49
N ILE A 558 83.47 19.29 -79.86
CA ILE A 558 83.13 17.89 -80.12
C ILE A 558 82.93 17.18 -78.77
N SER A 559 81.67 16.98 -78.41
CA SER A 559 81.11 15.67 -78.02
C SER A 559 79.74 15.86 -77.34
N MET A 560 78.76 16.37 -78.10
CA MET A 560 77.40 15.87 -77.87
C MET A 560 77.39 14.35 -78.12
N GLU A 561 76.31 13.68 -77.70
CA GLU A 561 75.93 12.38 -78.27
C GLU A 561 76.97 11.27 -78.07
N ASN A 562 77.12 10.83 -76.81
CA ASN A 562 77.07 9.40 -76.48
C ASN A 562 76.84 9.18 -74.98
N MET A 563 76.02 8.18 -74.65
CA MET A 563 75.69 7.70 -73.29
C MET A 563 75.01 8.72 -72.35
N GLN A 564 73.68 8.77 -72.15
CA GLN A 564 72.55 7.98 -72.68
C GLN A 564 72.51 6.47 -72.39
N ASN A 565 73.49 5.87 -71.70
CA ASN A 565 73.58 4.42 -71.48
C ASN A 565 73.48 3.99 -70.00
N GLU A 566 73.03 4.86 -69.09
CA GLU A 566 72.85 4.53 -67.66
C GLU A 566 71.38 4.58 -67.19
N ILE A 567 70.44 4.51 -68.14
CA ILE A 567 68.99 4.31 -67.89
C ILE A 567 68.59 2.83 -68.17
N LEU A 568 69.57 1.93 -68.24
CA LEU A 568 69.38 0.50 -68.57
C LEU A 568 69.93 -0.51 -67.54
N SER A 569 70.54 -0.07 -66.43
CA SER A 569 71.10 -0.95 -65.38
C SER A 569 70.22 -1.13 -64.14
N LEU A 570 69.20 -0.28 -63.93
CA LEU A 570 68.23 -0.39 -62.83
C LEU A 570 66.84 -0.88 -63.26
N ARG A 571 66.72 -1.46 -64.47
CA ARG A 571 65.51 -2.14 -64.93
C ARG A 571 65.52 -3.65 -64.61
N GLU A 572 66.68 -4.25 -64.38
CA GLU A 572 66.85 -5.71 -64.16
C GLU A 572 66.55 -6.23 -62.74
N ILE A 573 66.37 -5.35 -61.75
CA ILE A 573 65.99 -5.74 -60.38
C ILE A 573 64.45 -5.80 -60.21
N LYS A 574 63.69 -5.39 -61.23
CA LYS A 574 62.23 -5.52 -61.27
C LYS A 574 61.76 -6.96 -61.59
N GLU A 575 62.62 -7.82 -62.13
CA GLU A 575 62.19 -9.01 -62.88
C GLU A 575 62.97 -10.28 -62.47
N ARG A 576 63.11 -10.54 -61.15
CA ARG A 576 63.78 -11.78 -60.67
C ARG A 576 63.41 -12.31 -59.28
N LEU A 577 62.35 -11.80 -58.63
CA LEU A 577 61.88 -12.31 -57.32
C LEU A 577 60.35 -12.46 -57.20
N GLU A 578 59.59 -12.25 -58.27
CA GLU A 578 58.22 -12.77 -58.43
C GLU A 578 58.28 -14.09 -59.23
N ASN A 579 58.85 -15.15 -58.66
CA ASN A 579 59.02 -16.40 -59.41
C ASN A 579 59.06 -17.70 -58.57
N GLU A 580 58.15 -17.83 -57.60
CA GLU A 580 57.74 -19.15 -57.12
C GLU A 580 56.22 -19.15 -56.81
N VAL A 581 55.52 -20.17 -57.31
CA VAL A 581 54.06 -20.24 -57.50
C VAL A 581 53.58 -21.67 -57.15
N SER A 582 52.26 -21.86 -56.98
CA SER A 582 51.54 -23.17 -56.94
C SER A 582 51.72 -24.04 -55.66
N HIS A 583 50.74 -24.87 -55.22
CA HIS A 583 49.40 -25.18 -55.75
C HIS A 583 48.44 -25.82 -54.69
N HIS A 584 47.13 -25.52 -54.82
CA HIS A 584 45.94 -26.43 -54.79
C HIS A 584 45.69 -27.48 -53.65
N MET A 585 44.51 -27.50 -52.97
CA MET A 585 43.17 -28.08 -53.33
C MET A 585 43.07 -29.63 -53.21
N ILE A 586 41.95 -30.31 -52.88
CA ILE A 586 40.61 -29.98 -52.28
C ILE A 586 39.81 -31.29 -51.95
N ILE A 587 38.74 -31.24 -51.11
CA ILE A 587 37.56 -32.18 -50.98
C ILE A 587 37.78 -33.70 -50.73
N SER A 588 37.07 -34.29 -49.74
CA SER A 588 36.02 -35.34 -49.95
C SER A 588 35.36 -35.84 -48.65
N LEU A 589 34.25 -36.57 -48.76
CA LEU A 589 33.39 -37.07 -47.67
C LEU A 589 33.02 -38.56 -47.86
N ASN A 590 32.64 -39.23 -46.76
CA ASN A 590 31.82 -40.45 -46.67
C ASN A 590 32.43 -41.81 -47.09
N THR A 591 32.71 -42.64 -46.08
CA THR A 591 32.33 -44.06 -46.09
C THR A 591 31.68 -44.40 -44.74
N SER A 592 30.44 -44.86 -44.78
CA SER A 592 29.65 -45.33 -43.62
C SER A 592 29.21 -46.78 -43.85
N TYR A 593 28.65 -47.44 -42.83
CA TYR A 593 28.00 -48.77 -42.91
C TYR A 593 28.77 -49.87 -43.69
N GLN A 594 29.50 -50.77 -42.99
CA GLN A 594 29.13 -52.20 -42.95
C GLN A 594 29.96 -53.06 -41.97
N THR A 595 29.30 -53.51 -40.91
CA THR A 595 29.48 -54.75 -40.11
C THR A 595 28.47 -54.64 -38.96
N LEU A 596 27.17 -54.91 -39.15
CA LEU A 596 26.58 -56.20 -39.53
C LEU A 596 27.02 -57.27 -38.52
N VAL A 597 26.28 -57.45 -37.41
CA VAL A 597 25.08 -58.31 -37.30
C VAL A 597 25.45 -59.79 -37.45
N GLU A 598 25.94 -60.36 -36.35
CA GLU A 598 25.91 -61.80 -36.08
C GLU A 598 25.48 -62.04 -34.62
N GLN A 599 24.81 -63.19 -34.39
CA GLN A 599 24.49 -63.84 -33.10
C GLN A 599 23.18 -63.47 -32.35
N VAL A 600 22.11 -64.20 -32.70
CA VAL A 600 20.93 -64.54 -31.87
C VAL A 600 20.41 -65.94 -32.30
N GLU A 601 20.32 -66.96 -31.42
CA GLU A 601 19.43 -68.18 -31.54
C GLU A 601 19.65 -69.29 -30.46
N ALA A 602 18.57 -69.91 -29.90
CA ALA A 602 18.44 -71.30 -29.31
C ALA A 602 17.13 -71.54 -28.45
N ALA A 603 16.54 -72.78 -28.34
CA ALA A 603 15.27 -73.11 -27.60
C ALA A 603 14.93 -74.63 -27.30
N GLY A 604 13.91 -75.01 -26.46
CA GLY A 604 13.20 -76.37 -26.42
C GLY A 604 12.70 -77.05 -25.07
N LEU A 605 11.66 -77.97 -25.05
CA LEU A 605 11.03 -78.72 -23.86
C LEU A 605 10.15 -80.04 -24.15
N ASN A 606 9.81 -80.94 -23.14
CA ASN A 606 8.53 -81.76 -22.84
C ASN A 606 8.42 -83.40 -22.73
N PRO A 607 7.47 -84.10 -21.95
CA PRO A 607 7.34 -85.62 -21.67
C PRO A 607 5.89 -86.37 -21.58
N LYS A 608 5.70 -87.71 -21.21
CA LYS A 608 4.35 -88.42 -20.89
C LYS A 608 4.15 -89.95 -20.39
N CYS A 609 2.98 -90.29 -19.72
CA CYS A 609 2.03 -91.52 -19.73
C CYS A 609 1.96 -92.80 -18.76
N ILE A 610 0.76 -93.48 -18.63
CA ILE A 610 0.27 -94.52 -17.61
C ILE A 610 -0.88 -95.51 -18.08
N GLY A 611 -1.11 -96.73 -17.47
CA GLY A 611 -2.47 -97.27 -17.09
C GLY A 611 -2.90 -98.77 -17.25
N THR A 612 -3.52 -99.45 -16.23
CA THR A 612 -4.13 -100.84 -16.30
C THR A 612 -5.30 -101.23 -15.31
N SER A 613 -6.01 -100.30 -14.65
CA SER A 613 -6.72 -100.58 -13.36
C SER A 613 -8.18 -101.13 -13.34
N LEU A 614 -8.64 -101.96 -14.28
CA LEU A 614 -10.09 -102.12 -14.52
C LEU A 614 -10.88 -103.18 -13.68
N LYS A 615 -10.25 -104.15 -12.99
CA LYS A 615 -10.99 -105.37 -12.54
C LYS A 615 -11.36 -105.47 -11.05
N SER A 616 -10.89 -104.59 -10.17
CA SER A 616 -11.37 -104.51 -8.77
C SER A 616 -12.73 -103.80 -8.62
N LEU A 617 -13.25 -103.21 -9.70
CA LEU A 617 -14.43 -102.33 -9.74
C LEU A 617 -15.79 -103.03 -9.50
N GLN A 618 -15.85 -104.37 -9.49
CA GLN A 618 -17.12 -105.10 -9.54
C GLN A 618 -17.59 -105.63 -8.17
N ASP A 619 -16.71 -106.19 -7.34
CA ASP A 619 -17.10 -106.66 -6.00
C ASP A 619 -17.31 -105.48 -5.03
N GLU A 620 -16.52 -104.41 -5.20
CA GLU A 620 -16.68 -103.11 -4.53
C GLU A 620 -18.08 -102.52 -4.75
N ASN A 621 -18.67 -102.78 -5.93
CA ASN A 621 -20.02 -102.32 -6.32
C ASN A 621 -21.13 -102.84 -5.39
N SER A 622 -20.89 -103.96 -4.67
CA SER A 622 -21.85 -104.49 -3.69
C SER A 622 -21.71 -103.83 -2.32
N ARG A 623 -20.47 -103.57 -1.85
CA ARG A 623 -20.23 -102.78 -0.63
C ARG A 623 -20.76 -101.35 -0.79
N LEU A 624 -20.57 -100.78 -1.99
CA LEU A 624 -21.07 -99.45 -2.35
C LEU A 624 -22.58 -99.30 -2.16
N ARG A 625 -23.41 -100.35 -2.31
CA ARG A 625 -24.88 -100.21 -2.13
C ARG A 625 -25.31 -99.94 -0.69
N GLN A 626 -24.69 -100.58 0.30
CA GLN A 626 -25.00 -100.31 1.72
C GLN A 626 -24.48 -98.91 2.11
N VAL A 627 -23.29 -98.55 1.62
CA VAL A 627 -22.73 -97.18 1.72
C VAL A 627 -23.63 -96.15 1.01
N CYS A 628 -24.35 -96.51 -0.05
CA CYS A 628 -25.32 -95.61 -0.69
C CYS A 628 -26.59 -95.36 0.14
N GLU A 629 -26.91 -96.19 1.14
CA GLU A 629 -28.13 -96.04 1.95
C GLU A 629 -27.86 -95.26 3.25
N GLU A 630 -26.74 -95.52 3.93
CA GLU A 630 -26.18 -94.60 4.93
C GLU A 630 -25.86 -93.24 4.28
N GLY A 631 -25.19 -93.29 3.12
CA GLY A 631 -24.93 -92.17 2.24
C GLY A 631 -26.19 -91.53 1.64
N SER A 632 -27.38 -92.12 1.76
CA SER A 632 -28.64 -91.45 1.37
C SER A 632 -29.08 -90.45 2.43
N ASN A 633 -28.89 -90.78 3.71
CA ASN A 633 -29.14 -89.90 4.84
C ASN A 633 -28.07 -88.81 4.94
N GLU A 634 -26.79 -89.17 4.73
CA GLU A 634 -25.73 -88.17 4.58
C GLU A 634 -25.98 -87.27 3.35
N LYS A 635 -26.43 -87.82 2.22
CA LYS A 635 -26.82 -87.04 1.03
C LYS A 635 -27.98 -86.10 1.32
N ALA A 636 -28.97 -86.46 2.13
CA ALA A 636 -30.04 -85.54 2.54
C ALA A 636 -29.49 -84.37 3.39
N ILE A 637 -28.58 -84.66 4.33
CA ILE A 637 -27.89 -83.64 5.14
C ILE A 637 -26.98 -82.76 4.27
N LEU A 638 -26.26 -83.36 3.31
CA LEU A 638 -25.38 -82.67 2.36
C LEU A 638 -26.18 -81.84 1.34
N SER A 639 -27.34 -82.31 0.88
CA SER A 639 -28.26 -81.53 0.04
C SER A 639 -28.77 -80.31 0.79
N LYS A 640 -29.12 -80.42 2.09
CA LYS A 640 -29.52 -79.26 2.88
C LYS A 640 -28.36 -78.31 3.22
N LYS A 641 -27.14 -78.84 3.37
CA LYS A 641 -25.92 -78.01 3.44
C LYS A 641 -25.62 -77.34 2.10
N LEU A 642 -25.87 -78.01 0.98
CA LEU A 642 -25.69 -77.48 -0.38
C LEU A 642 -26.70 -76.38 -0.68
N GLU A 643 -27.97 -76.57 -0.32
CA GLU A 643 -29.04 -75.56 -0.38
C GLU A 643 -28.65 -74.30 0.43
N ASN A 644 -28.18 -74.46 1.67
CA ASN A 644 -27.65 -73.35 2.46
C ASN A 644 -26.41 -72.69 1.82
N VAL A 645 -25.50 -73.46 1.22
CA VAL A 645 -24.31 -72.93 0.52
C VAL A 645 -24.70 -72.21 -0.76
N GLU A 646 -25.70 -72.68 -1.49
CA GLU A 646 -26.24 -72.08 -2.70
C GLU A 646 -27.00 -70.78 -2.38
N GLU A 647 -27.75 -70.74 -1.27
CA GLU A 647 -28.33 -69.50 -0.75
C GLU A 647 -27.24 -68.48 -0.34
N LEU A 648 -26.16 -68.93 0.33
CA LEU A 648 -25.00 -68.10 0.66
C LEU A 648 -24.24 -67.64 -0.59
N LEU A 649 -24.15 -68.47 -1.63
CA LEU A 649 -23.47 -68.14 -2.88
C LEU A 649 -24.30 -67.16 -3.72
N ASN A 650 -25.62 -67.26 -3.71
CA ASN A 650 -26.52 -66.26 -4.27
C ASN A 650 -26.44 -64.92 -3.52
N LYS A 651 -26.40 -64.94 -2.17
CA LYS A 651 -26.15 -63.74 -1.35
C LYS A 651 -24.77 -63.14 -1.65
N LYS A 652 -23.75 -63.97 -1.86
CA LYS A 652 -22.41 -63.53 -2.27
C LYS A 652 -22.45 -62.86 -3.65
N LEU A 653 -23.06 -63.49 -4.66
CA LEU A 653 -23.18 -62.94 -6.01
C LEU A 653 -23.93 -61.60 -6.02
N TYR A 654 -24.98 -61.47 -5.20
CA TYR A 654 -25.67 -60.19 -5.00
C TYR A 654 -24.73 -59.11 -4.45
N VAL A 655 -23.98 -59.41 -3.38
CA VAL A 655 -22.98 -58.48 -2.82
C VAL A 655 -21.86 -58.17 -3.81
N GLU A 656 -21.36 -59.16 -4.57
CA GLU A 656 -20.36 -58.94 -5.63
C GLU A 656 -20.90 -58.04 -6.76
N SER A 657 -22.18 -58.15 -7.12
CA SER A 657 -22.81 -57.23 -8.08
C SER A 657 -22.93 -55.81 -7.51
N SER A 658 -23.45 -55.64 -6.29
CA SER A 658 -23.57 -54.31 -5.67
C SER A 658 -22.21 -53.64 -5.42
N LEU A 659 -21.15 -54.41 -5.16
CA LEU A 659 -19.77 -53.91 -5.08
C LEU A 659 -19.22 -53.51 -6.45
N SER A 660 -19.56 -54.24 -7.51
CA SER A 660 -19.21 -53.85 -8.89
C SER A 660 -19.91 -52.56 -9.31
N ASP A 661 -21.20 -52.41 -8.97
CA ASP A 661 -21.98 -51.21 -9.24
C ASP A 661 -21.38 -50.00 -8.49
N LEU A 662 -21.15 -50.12 -7.18
CA LEU A 662 -20.48 -49.10 -6.35
C LEU A 662 -19.07 -48.75 -6.86
N ASN A 663 -18.29 -49.72 -7.36
CA ASN A 663 -16.99 -49.44 -7.95
C ASN A 663 -17.11 -48.65 -9.26
N SER A 664 -18.13 -48.92 -10.08
CA SER A 664 -18.38 -48.14 -11.30
C SER A 664 -18.85 -46.70 -11.01
N GLU A 665 -19.66 -46.50 -9.96
CA GLU A 665 -20.03 -45.17 -9.48
C GLU A 665 -18.82 -44.41 -8.92
N LEU A 666 -17.97 -45.09 -8.15
CA LEU A 666 -16.72 -44.54 -7.61
C LEU A 666 -15.76 -44.14 -8.74
N GLU A 667 -15.53 -45.00 -9.73
CA GLU A 667 -14.66 -44.71 -10.87
C GLU A 667 -15.21 -43.53 -11.70
N SER A 668 -16.53 -43.50 -11.95
CA SER A 668 -17.20 -42.35 -12.57
C SER A 668 -17.16 -41.08 -11.70
N SER A 669 -16.99 -41.18 -10.38
CA SER A 669 -16.76 -40.03 -9.50
C SER A 669 -15.31 -39.54 -9.60
N CYS A 670 -14.34 -40.45 -9.70
CA CYS A 670 -12.93 -40.13 -9.91
C CYS A 670 -12.69 -39.44 -11.26
N GLU A 671 -13.35 -39.87 -12.33
CA GLU A 671 -13.34 -39.17 -13.63
C GLU A 671 -13.85 -37.73 -13.52
N LYS A 672 -14.97 -37.52 -12.82
CA LYS A 672 -15.55 -36.18 -12.58
C LYS A 672 -14.61 -35.30 -11.74
N VAL A 673 -13.99 -35.85 -10.70
CA VAL A 673 -12.97 -35.15 -9.89
C VAL A 673 -11.75 -34.79 -10.74
N LYS A 674 -11.29 -35.68 -11.62
CA LYS A 674 -10.18 -35.41 -12.53
C LYS A 674 -10.52 -34.31 -13.55
N ALA A 675 -11.70 -34.34 -14.16
CA ALA A 675 -12.16 -33.29 -15.06
C ALA A 675 -12.30 -31.92 -14.36
N LEU A 676 -12.76 -31.91 -13.09
CA LEU A 676 -12.76 -30.70 -12.25
C LEU A 676 -11.34 -30.23 -11.94
N GLN A 677 -10.40 -31.13 -11.63
CA GLN A 677 -8.99 -30.80 -11.38
C GLN A 677 -8.31 -30.19 -12.62
N GLU A 678 -8.54 -30.77 -13.80
CA GLU A 678 -8.04 -30.25 -15.08
C GLU A 678 -8.66 -28.87 -15.40
N SER A 679 -9.96 -28.69 -15.14
CA SER A 679 -10.63 -27.38 -15.25
C SER A 679 -10.06 -26.34 -14.28
N CYS A 680 -9.80 -26.71 -13.02
CA CYS A 680 -9.15 -25.82 -12.06
C CYS A 680 -7.71 -25.46 -12.44
N GLN A 681 -6.96 -26.37 -13.08
CA GLN A 681 -5.63 -26.07 -13.63
C GLN A 681 -5.71 -25.12 -14.83
N PHE A 682 -6.67 -25.32 -15.73
CA PHE A 682 -6.92 -24.42 -16.86
C PHE A 682 -7.27 -23.00 -16.39
N LEU A 683 -8.22 -22.87 -15.45
CA LEU A 683 -8.60 -21.60 -14.83
C LEU A 683 -7.44 -20.94 -14.06
N HIS A 684 -6.52 -21.73 -13.48
CA HIS A 684 -5.29 -21.20 -12.88
C HIS A 684 -4.32 -20.65 -13.95
N GLY A 685 -4.25 -21.30 -15.12
CA GLY A 685 -3.54 -20.81 -16.30
C GLY A 685 -4.09 -19.48 -16.82
N GLU A 686 -5.41 -19.40 -17.04
CA GLU A 686 -6.08 -18.15 -17.45
C GLU A 686 -5.91 -17.04 -16.41
N LYS A 687 -5.98 -17.37 -15.11
CA LYS A 687 -5.68 -16.41 -14.04
C LYS A 687 -4.24 -15.92 -14.10
N ALA A 688 -3.27 -16.78 -14.43
CA ALA A 688 -1.88 -16.39 -14.56
C ALA A 688 -1.63 -15.50 -15.79
N THR A 689 -2.25 -15.77 -16.94
CA THR A 689 -2.17 -14.90 -18.12
C THR A 689 -2.83 -13.55 -17.88
N LEU A 690 -4.04 -13.51 -17.28
CA LEU A 690 -4.71 -12.26 -16.91
C LEU A 690 -3.92 -11.43 -15.89
N VAL A 691 -3.18 -12.07 -14.97
CA VAL A 691 -2.27 -11.38 -14.05
C VAL A 691 -1.06 -10.79 -14.80
N ALA A 692 -0.50 -11.51 -15.77
CA ALA A 692 0.61 -11.01 -16.60
C ALA A 692 0.16 -9.87 -17.55
N GLU A 693 -1.02 -9.97 -18.15
CA GLU A 693 -1.63 -8.91 -18.96
C GLU A 693 -1.93 -7.66 -18.11
N LYS A 694 -2.48 -7.84 -16.91
CA LYS A 694 -2.69 -6.74 -15.95
C LYS A 694 -1.37 -6.06 -15.56
N ALA A 695 -0.30 -6.83 -15.33
CA ALA A 695 1.02 -6.28 -15.05
C ALA A 695 1.57 -5.46 -16.25
N SER A 696 1.47 -6.00 -17.46
CA SER A 696 1.86 -5.30 -18.70
C SER A 696 1.07 -3.99 -18.89
N LEU A 697 -0.25 -4.02 -18.70
CA LEU A 697 -1.11 -2.83 -18.79
C LEU A 697 -0.76 -1.79 -17.72
N LEU A 698 -0.44 -2.21 -16.49
CA LEU A 698 0.01 -1.30 -15.44
C LEU A 698 1.36 -0.65 -15.77
N SER A 699 2.33 -1.41 -16.31
CA SER A 699 3.60 -0.84 -16.79
C SER A 699 3.42 0.13 -17.95
N GLN A 700 2.52 -0.16 -18.90
CA GLN A 700 2.18 0.76 -20.00
C GLN A 700 1.51 2.04 -19.49
N LEU A 701 0.60 1.92 -18.51
CA LEU A 701 -0.10 3.06 -17.92
C LEU A 701 0.86 3.91 -17.09
N GLN A 702 1.73 3.32 -16.29
CA GLN A 702 2.81 4.03 -15.60
C GLN A 702 3.72 4.78 -16.59
N ALA A 703 4.19 4.12 -17.65
CA ALA A 703 5.00 4.77 -18.68
C ALA A 703 4.25 5.91 -19.38
N MET A 704 2.93 5.80 -19.59
CA MET A 704 2.11 6.90 -20.09
C MET A 704 2.02 8.06 -19.09
N THR A 705 1.86 7.79 -17.80
CA THR A 705 1.85 8.80 -16.73
C THR A 705 3.18 9.53 -16.61
N GLU A 706 4.31 8.81 -16.66
CA GLU A 706 5.65 9.39 -16.65
C GLU A 706 5.87 10.28 -17.89
N ASN A 707 5.50 9.80 -19.09
CA ASN A 707 5.55 10.60 -20.32
C ASN A 707 4.70 11.88 -20.20
N MET A 708 3.47 11.77 -19.69
CA MET A 708 2.57 12.91 -19.44
C MET A 708 3.22 13.93 -18.49
N HIS A 709 3.85 13.47 -17.40
CA HIS A 709 4.52 14.35 -16.44
C HIS A 709 5.70 15.09 -17.07
N THR A 710 6.58 14.42 -17.84
CA THR A 710 7.66 15.13 -18.54
C THR A 710 7.17 16.10 -19.61
N LEU A 711 5.96 15.90 -20.16
CA LEU A 711 5.36 16.79 -21.16
C LEU A 711 4.73 18.02 -20.47
N LEU A 712 4.15 17.85 -19.29
CA LEU A 712 3.72 18.95 -18.41
C LEU A 712 4.91 19.79 -17.92
N GLU A 713 6.01 19.18 -17.46
CA GLU A 713 7.24 19.92 -17.09
C GLU A 713 7.80 20.73 -18.28
N LYS A 714 7.79 20.15 -19.50
CA LYS A 714 8.20 20.86 -20.73
C LYS A 714 7.28 22.03 -21.05
N ASN A 715 5.97 21.86 -20.95
CA ASN A 715 5.00 22.95 -21.14
C ASN A 715 5.21 24.08 -20.11
N ALA A 716 5.41 23.75 -18.83
CA ALA A 716 5.71 24.74 -17.80
C ALA A 716 7.01 25.52 -18.08
N VAL A 717 8.05 24.86 -18.60
CA VAL A 717 9.30 25.53 -19.02
C VAL A 717 9.07 26.43 -20.24
N LEU A 718 8.27 26.01 -21.22
CA LEU A 718 7.91 26.81 -22.39
C LEU A 718 7.06 28.04 -22.01
N GLU A 719 6.10 27.87 -21.10
CA GLU A 719 5.23 28.95 -20.61
C GLU A 719 6.03 30.00 -19.82
N ASN A 720 6.95 29.57 -18.94
CA ASN A 720 7.90 30.47 -18.26
C ASN A 720 8.86 31.18 -19.23
N SER A 721 9.25 30.52 -20.32
CA SER A 721 10.10 31.15 -21.36
C SER A 721 9.30 32.20 -22.15
N LEU A 722 8.04 31.91 -22.46
CA LEU A 722 7.14 32.80 -23.19
C LEU A 722 6.69 34.00 -22.33
N SER A 723 6.47 33.82 -21.03
CA SER A 723 6.19 34.93 -20.11
C SER A 723 7.40 35.86 -19.95
N THR A 724 8.62 35.30 -19.86
CA THR A 724 9.87 36.08 -19.85
C THR A 724 10.01 36.91 -21.14
N ALA A 725 9.88 36.28 -22.31
CA ALA A 725 9.95 36.97 -23.60
C ALA A 725 8.85 38.03 -23.78
N LYS A 726 7.66 37.84 -23.19
CA LYS A 726 6.58 38.83 -23.17
C LYS A 726 6.97 40.06 -22.34
N VAL A 727 7.57 39.88 -21.16
CA VAL A 727 8.04 40.99 -20.31
C VAL A 727 9.17 41.78 -20.99
N GLU A 728 10.08 41.09 -21.67
CA GLU A 728 11.11 41.74 -22.50
C GLU A 728 10.50 42.58 -23.64
N LEU A 729 9.51 42.03 -24.36
CA LEU A 729 8.80 42.72 -25.43
C LEU A 729 8.03 43.95 -24.92
N GLU A 730 7.38 43.86 -23.78
CA GLU A 730 6.71 45.00 -23.12
C GLU A 730 7.72 46.08 -22.71
N GLY A 731 8.88 45.68 -22.15
CA GLY A 731 9.98 46.58 -21.82
C GLY A 731 10.62 47.25 -23.05
N LEU A 732 10.70 46.57 -24.19
CA LEU A 732 11.14 47.15 -25.47
C LEU A 732 10.09 48.07 -26.08
N SER A 733 8.80 47.75 -25.94
CA SER A 733 7.68 48.58 -26.38
C SER A 733 7.68 49.93 -25.65
N GLU A 734 7.83 49.94 -24.32
CA GLU A 734 7.84 51.17 -23.54
C GLU A 734 9.11 52.01 -23.80
N LYS A 735 10.27 51.37 -24.03
CA LYS A 735 11.49 52.06 -24.54
C LYS A 735 11.25 52.71 -25.91
N SER A 736 10.56 52.03 -26.83
CA SER A 736 10.19 52.56 -28.15
C SER A 736 9.23 53.74 -28.05
N LYS A 737 8.29 53.70 -27.09
CA LYS A 737 7.38 54.81 -26.77
C LYS A 737 8.12 56.01 -26.20
N GLY A 738 8.99 55.83 -25.21
CA GLY A 738 9.83 56.92 -24.67
C GLY A 738 10.73 57.57 -25.73
N LEU A 739 11.34 56.78 -26.62
CA LEU A 739 12.10 57.32 -27.76
C LEU A 739 11.23 58.14 -28.72
N ARG A 740 9.98 57.70 -28.99
CA ARG A 740 9.03 58.44 -29.82
C ARG A 740 8.64 59.79 -29.20
N GLU A 741 8.41 59.81 -27.89
CA GLU A 741 8.11 61.02 -27.12
C GLU A 741 9.30 62.01 -27.16
N ILE A 742 10.54 61.53 -27.00
CA ILE A 742 11.76 62.33 -27.17
C ILE A 742 11.88 62.89 -28.60
N CYS A 743 11.61 62.09 -29.64
CA CYS A 743 11.65 62.57 -31.02
C CYS A 743 10.61 63.68 -31.30
N GLU A 744 9.40 63.58 -30.73
CA GLU A 744 8.37 64.61 -30.87
C GLU A 744 8.72 65.89 -30.08
N LEU A 745 9.31 65.77 -28.88
CA LEU A 745 9.86 66.90 -28.13
C LEU A 745 10.96 67.64 -28.92
N LEU A 746 11.94 66.92 -29.47
CA LEU A 746 13.01 67.50 -30.29
C LEU A 746 12.49 68.18 -31.57
N LYS A 747 11.45 67.62 -32.18
CA LYS A 747 10.75 68.19 -33.34
C LYS A 747 10.03 69.50 -32.97
N ASN A 748 9.39 69.55 -31.80
CA ASN A 748 8.76 70.75 -31.26
C ASN A 748 9.80 71.84 -30.91
N GLU A 749 10.89 71.48 -30.22
CA GLU A 749 11.99 72.40 -29.90
C GLU A 749 12.63 72.96 -31.20
N ARG A 750 12.89 72.10 -32.19
CA ARG A 750 13.37 72.54 -33.51
C ARG A 750 12.41 73.53 -34.18
N SER A 751 11.10 73.37 -34.01
CA SER A 751 10.10 74.32 -34.54
C SER A 751 10.14 75.68 -33.81
N HIS A 752 10.34 75.67 -32.49
CA HIS A 752 10.52 76.89 -31.71
C HIS A 752 11.79 77.63 -32.14
N LEU A 753 12.92 76.95 -32.21
CA LEU A 753 14.19 77.53 -32.69
C LEU A 753 14.10 78.04 -34.12
N LEU A 754 13.32 77.40 -35.00
CA LEU A 754 13.09 77.88 -36.37
C LEU A 754 12.31 79.21 -36.39
N THR A 755 11.27 79.34 -35.56
CA THR A 755 10.47 80.57 -35.46
C THR A 755 11.22 81.69 -34.75
N GLU A 756 11.99 81.39 -33.70
CA GLU A 756 12.89 82.36 -33.07
C GLU A 756 13.95 82.87 -34.05
N ARG A 757 14.57 81.97 -34.83
CA ARG A 757 15.50 82.36 -35.91
C ARG A 757 14.85 83.26 -36.94
N GLY A 758 13.61 82.96 -37.37
CA GLY A 758 12.83 83.84 -38.26
C GLY A 758 12.59 85.23 -37.65
N ASN A 759 12.21 85.29 -36.37
CA ASN A 759 12.04 86.54 -35.63
C ASN A 759 13.35 87.33 -35.45
N LEU A 760 14.51 86.66 -35.43
CA LEU A 760 15.84 87.31 -35.41
C LEU A 760 16.24 87.84 -36.79
N VAL A 761 15.93 87.11 -37.88
CA VAL A 761 16.14 87.60 -39.26
C VAL A 761 15.32 88.85 -39.54
N LEU A 762 14.03 88.87 -39.19
CA LEU A 762 13.18 90.06 -39.35
C LEU A 762 13.67 91.27 -38.53
N LYS A 763 14.33 91.04 -37.39
CA LYS A 763 15.00 92.10 -36.61
C LYS A 763 16.27 92.59 -37.31
N LEU A 764 17.05 91.70 -37.92
CA LEU A 764 18.26 92.04 -38.66
C LEU A 764 17.93 92.87 -39.91
N GLU A 765 16.99 92.42 -40.75
CA GLU A 765 16.49 93.16 -41.93
C GLU A 765 15.98 94.57 -41.58
N ASN A 766 15.44 94.75 -40.37
CA ASN A 766 15.00 96.05 -39.86
C ASN A 766 16.17 96.92 -39.36
N VAL A 767 17.24 96.32 -38.84
CA VAL A 767 18.50 97.03 -38.53
C VAL A 767 19.23 97.43 -39.82
N GLU A 768 19.31 96.54 -40.80
CA GLU A 768 19.92 96.78 -42.11
C GLU A 768 19.24 97.93 -42.85
N ARG A 769 17.90 97.92 -42.99
CA ARG A 769 17.15 99.05 -43.59
C ARG A 769 17.34 100.37 -42.83
N ARG A 770 17.52 100.32 -41.50
CA ARG A 770 17.82 101.52 -40.70
C ARG A 770 19.26 102.00 -40.89
N LEU A 771 20.20 101.08 -41.12
CA LEU A 771 21.60 101.39 -41.40
C LEU A 771 21.76 101.96 -42.81
N GLU A 772 21.13 101.35 -43.82
CA GLU A 772 21.05 101.87 -45.20
C GLU A 772 20.40 103.27 -45.25
N SER A 773 19.33 103.49 -44.47
CA SER A 773 18.71 104.81 -44.32
C SER A 773 19.61 105.84 -43.61
N LEU A 774 20.48 105.40 -42.70
CA LEU A 774 21.45 106.25 -42.02
C LEU A 774 22.66 106.56 -42.91
N GLU A 775 23.13 105.58 -43.70
CA GLU A 775 24.19 105.71 -44.69
C GLU A 775 23.80 106.69 -45.79
N LYS A 776 22.59 106.57 -46.37
CA LYS A 776 22.00 107.55 -47.30
C LYS A 776 21.85 108.96 -46.70
N ARG A 777 21.85 109.08 -45.37
CA ARG A 777 21.89 110.39 -44.68
C ARG A 777 23.30 110.88 -44.41
N PHE A 778 24.29 109.99 -44.26
CA PHE A 778 25.70 110.36 -44.15
C PHE A 778 26.25 110.83 -45.50
N THR A 779 26.03 110.09 -46.59
CA THR A 779 26.43 110.54 -47.94
C THR A 779 25.77 111.87 -48.30
N GLY A 780 24.46 111.99 -48.06
CA GLY A 780 23.71 113.24 -48.20
C GLY A 780 24.06 114.34 -47.17
N LEU A 781 25.03 114.13 -46.27
CA LEU A 781 25.67 115.15 -45.44
C LEU A 781 27.10 115.43 -45.93
N GLU A 782 27.85 114.41 -46.34
CA GLU A 782 29.18 114.52 -46.97
C GLU A 782 29.11 115.34 -48.25
N ASP A 783 28.10 115.12 -49.11
CA ASP A 783 27.80 115.97 -50.28
C ASP A 783 27.65 117.44 -49.88
N LYS A 784 26.96 117.72 -48.78
CA LYS A 784 26.73 119.08 -48.27
C LYS A 784 27.99 119.68 -47.66
N CYS A 785 28.85 118.87 -47.03
CA CYS A 785 30.17 119.30 -46.56
C CYS A 785 31.08 119.65 -47.74
N ALA A 786 31.14 118.82 -48.79
CA ALA A 786 31.89 119.12 -50.01
C ALA A 786 31.36 120.38 -50.72
N ASP A 787 30.04 120.60 -50.72
CA ASP A 787 29.42 121.82 -51.23
C ASP A 787 29.76 123.07 -50.38
N LEU A 788 29.95 122.90 -49.07
CA LEU A 788 30.39 123.97 -48.17
C LEU A 788 31.89 124.26 -48.28
N GLU A 789 32.75 123.25 -48.48
CA GLU A 789 34.19 123.45 -48.77
C GLU A 789 34.40 124.18 -50.10
N LYS A 790 33.66 123.80 -51.15
CA LYS A 790 33.66 124.52 -52.44
C LYS A 790 33.23 125.98 -52.28
N LYS A 791 32.25 126.27 -51.40
CA LYS A 791 31.81 127.64 -51.09
C LYS A 791 32.74 128.39 -50.12
N GLY A 792 33.54 127.67 -49.33
CA GLY A 792 34.50 128.23 -48.37
C GLY A 792 35.87 128.58 -48.97
N SER A 793 36.15 128.19 -50.22
CA SER A 793 37.47 128.28 -50.86
C SER A 793 37.97 129.70 -51.22
N HIS A 794 37.33 130.76 -50.69
CA HIS A 794 37.66 132.17 -50.95
C HIS A 794 37.76 133.05 -49.67
N ALA A 795 38.26 132.52 -48.55
CA ALA A 795 38.86 133.35 -47.49
C ALA A 795 39.85 132.56 -46.59
N LEU A 796 41.00 133.17 -46.31
CA LEU A 796 42.00 132.77 -45.31
C LEU A 796 42.54 134.04 -44.62
N PRO A 797 43.18 133.99 -43.42
CA PRO A 797 43.37 132.85 -42.52
C PRO A 797 43.06 133.11 -41.01
N SER A 798 43.18 132.04 -40.22
CA SER A 798 43.48 132.03 -38.76
C SER A 798 42.37 132.37 -37.75
N GLY A 799 42.33 131.62 -36.64
CA GLY A 799 41.45 131.87 -35.49
C GLY A 799 41.27 130.64 -34.59
N LYS A 800 41.72 130.72 -33.33
CA LYS A 800 41.60 129.65 -32.31
C LYS A 800 40.15 129.53 -31.78
N THR A 801 39.74 128.34 -31.35
CA THR A 801 38.95 128.18 -30.11
C THR A 801 39.00 126.77 -29.51
N GLN A 802 38.79 126.68 -28.19
CA GLN A 802 38.60 125.42 -27.44
C GLN A 802 37.09 125.10 -27.34
N GLY A 803 36.70 123.84 -27.13
CA GLY A 803 35.30 123.51 -26.84
C GLY A 803 35.01 122.06 -26.44
N PHE A 804 34.65 121.86 -25.18
CA PHE A 804 33.74 120.83 -24.63
C PHE A 804 33.73 119.38 -25.17
N LEU A 805 34.11 118.45 -24.29
CA LEU A 805 33.46 117.13 -24.17
C LEU A 805 33.21 116.82 -22.68
N ARG A 806 31.95 116.63 -22.26
CA ARG A 806 31.58 116.35 -20.87
C ARG A 806 30.35 115.43 -20.77
N CYS A 807 30.42 114.48 -19.82
CA CYS A 807 29.32 113.66 -19.27
C CYS A 807 28.67 112.61 -20.19
N GLY A 808 28.78 111.35 -19.75
CA GLY A 808 28.05 110.18 -20.28
C GLY A 808 28.00 109.03 -19.28
N LYS A 809 27.63 109.30 -18.01
CA LYS A 809 27.50 108.27 -16.95
C LYS A 809 26.07 107.69 -16.91
N ALA A 810 25.90 106.39 -17.11
CA ALA A 810 24.69 105.68 -16.72
C ALA A 810 24.92 104.19 -16.37
N ARG A 811 24.36 103.78 -15.22
CA ARG A 811 23.90 102.42 -14.86
C ARG A 811 24.81 101.20 -15.18
N LYS A 812 25.63 100.81 -14.19
CA LYS A 812 25.85 99.37 -13.92
C LYS A 812 24.56 98.80 -13.31
N ASN A 813 23.86 97.91 -14.02
CA ASN A 813 22.81 97.09 -13.40
C ASN A 813 23.41 95.82 -12.80
N LYS A 814 22.88 95.37 -11.66
CA LYS A 814 23.16 94.02 -11.12
C LYS A 814 22.39 93.00 -11.95
N LEU A 815 23.03 91.88 -12.30
CA LEU A 815 22.35 90.63 -12.64
C LEU A 815 22.46 89.69 -11.42
N PRO A 816 21.39 88.97 -11.04
CA PRO A 816 21.45 87.98 -9.96
C PRO A 816 22.11 86.68 -10.42
N ALA A 817 22.72 85.96 -9.49
CA ALA A 817 23.12 84.57 -9.73
C ALA A 817 21.86 83.67 -9.77
N PRO A 818 21.85 82.59 -10.59
CA PRO A 818 20.77 81.60 -10.54
C PRO A 818 20.78 80.87 -9.20
N LYS A 819 19.59 80.62 -8.65
CA LYS A 819 19.45 79.71 -7.51
C LYS A 819 19.75 78.28 -7.96
N ARG A 820 20.36 77.50 -7.06
CA ARG A 820 20.59 76.06 -7.25
C ARG A 820 19.48 75.32 -6.50
N ASP A 821 18.35 75.11 -7.17
CA ASP A 821 17.18 74.47 -6.55
C ASP A 821 17.44 72.97 -6.37
N GLN A 822 17.69 72.56 -5.12
CA GLN A 822 17.77 71.16 -4.73
C GLN A 822 16.35 70.60 -4.56
N VAL A 823 15.83 69.95 -5.60
CA VAL A 823 14.59 69.17 -5.50
C VAL A 823 14.91 67.79 -4.92
N GLY A 824 14.90 67.68 -3.59
CA GLY A 824 15.07 66.41 -2.88
C GLY A 824 13.83 65.53 -3.01
N TRP A 825 13.90 64.48 -3.84
CA TRP A 825 12.85 63.45 -3.92
C TRP A 825 13.00 62.44 -2.78
N THR A 826 12.09 62.47 -1.81
CA THR A 826 11.97 61.43 -0.77
C THR A 826 11.07 60.30 -1.25
N GLY A 827 11.65 59.31 -1.94
CA GLY A 827 10.97 58.05 -2.23
C GLY A 827 11.04 57.10 -1.02
N LYS A 828 9.87 56.66 -0.52
CA LYS A 828 9.78 55.41 0.24
C LYS A 828 9.54 54.25 -0.75
N PRO A 829 10.09 53.05 -0.50
CA PRO A 829 9.52 51.83 -1.04
C PRO A 829 8.31 51.37 -0.21
N ASP A 830 7.33 50.79 -0.91
CA ASP A 830 6.57 49.64 -0.44
C ASP A 830 7.10 48.41 -1.21
#